data_AF-N9HR40-F1
#
_entry.id   AF-N9HR40-F1
#
_cell.length_a   1.000
_cell.length_b   1.000
_cell.length_c   1.000
_cell.angle_alpha   90.00
_cell.angle_beta   90.00
_cell.angle_gamma   90.00
#
_symmetry.space_group_name_H-M   'P 1'
#
loop_
_entity.id
_entity.type
_entity.pdbx_description
1 polymer ?
#
loop_
_entity_poly.entity_id
_entity_poly.type
_entity_poly.pdbx_seq_one_letter_code
_entity_poly.pdbx_strand_id
1 'polypeptide(L)'
;MSYQAVFTGWEDLKLKDLLVAYRKAKADCFFENTFPTAVKFAEYEQKLLPNLRKLLEKLKKDNGFFENEKFLGQYRVVPKKLIINKKSDTNSISHVHFSDPKKNLNKLFGENEISPSFRIIGDFPVETHIISALWINMVGEQFDERLTESCYGARLKRIENDEEFSLNMRKPFHISAIGSFTPYFQPYQKWRNDGLNAIRDELEKDKSVIAVSLDLKSYYHYIDPKIIVSENLHKTFDLTLSEHELLFTKQLANFLEEWAKQAVVFSKKISVECEISGGLAIGLTASRIISNMILHRWDKLIKEKVTPIHYGRYVDDMFLVLKDAGNISNSDDLMKFLQERIGDEILKPDDKDPKKWLINQPNSKNDSTLIQLQSDKQKLFLLEGRTGLDLLDSIEKDIYELSSEHRLMPSPDQLDQSTAAKVLSAAGSVGENADTLRRADGLTIRRLSWALQLRHVETLARDLPSKVWKKQRDEFYQFAHNHILRPDSIFEHFSYLPRLLGFAIGLNEWHQAELIVLRAYQSLDLLKAAIFDQDRAKFYGEVNGSKCDLHEDIWQEIKHSLTILFIDAATKYYDPKDLFEDKEPKQKSLEDIFFRGLFENIDSISDLLNTDLSITNFKEKALLVLNSDLGKTPYKQILALNISNKLLDKENKRRNEKLIKRFLETELISTDALRFFLKSSFPKRFNKENYSNKYSFEIFLPYLFPTRPYSTAEISELAPECVGLPQNNKKFCNTSPTKIWARYCQAVRGVWVKPTLLAIANDNNDKLNCSRSLRLGTDSKDKVIVALTNLKTSQKDWAHTAANKTNLSLDRYKRISDLVNDILRLNPRPDYVFFPELSIPLEWVDSISSRLCAAGISIIAGTEYRHTASNKLISEALLILSDNRLGHYAFAKIWQPKLEPAVGEDKELTSVYGKAWDFARTKYKTEKGQFKVLKKPIYIHNNFHFGVMVCSELQNSKSRISFQGKVDALSVLSWNQDLETFSTLIESAALDVHAYTILVNNRSYGDSRIRVPAKQSFNRDLARVRGGENDFVVAATIDIKELRAFQSRSTRWTQEGDKFKPLPEGFTISKFRKLSPPIK
;
A
#
# COMPACT_ATOMS: atom_id res chain seq x y z
N MET A 1 22.22 14.95 -4.57
CA MET A 1 21.17 15.88 -4.10
C MET A 1 21.89 16.99 -3.37
N SER A 2 21.57 18.26 -3.62
CA SER A 2 22.23 19.43 -2.99
C SER A 2 21.36 20.10 -1.91
N TYR A 3 20.04 19.84 -1.91
CA TYR A 3 19.17 20.28 -0.82
C TYR A 3 19.59 19.64 0.50
N GLN A 4 19.78 20.47 1.51
CA GLN A 4 19.98 20.05 2.90
C GLN A 4 18.93 20.75 3.75
N ALA A 5 18.21 19.99 4.56
CA ALA A 5 17.23 20.53 5.50
C ALA A 5 17.95 20.88 6.81
N VAL A 6 18.57 22.06 6.86
CA VAL A 6 19.25 22.57 8.05
C VAL A 6 18.58 23.89 8.44
N PHE A 7 18.26 24.04 9.72
CA PHE A 7 17.68 25.27 10.24
C PHE A 7 18.76 26.17 10.83
N THR A 8 19.06 27.29 10.16
CA THR A 8 20.07 28.26 10.59
C THR A 8 19.49 29.58 11.09
N GLY A 9 18.17 29.66 11.27
CA GLY A 9 17.46 30.88 11.66
C GLY A 9 16.19 31.09 10.84
N TRP A 10 15.26 31.89 11.37
CA TRP A 10 14.01 32.20 10.68
C TRP A 10 14.26 33.11 9.48
N GLU A 11 15.16 34.08 9.63
CA GLU A 11 15.67 35.01 8.63
C GLU A 11 16.29 34.30 7.42
N ASP A 12 16.91 33.14 7.64
CA ASP A 12 17.57 32.34 6.62
C ASP A 12 16.62 31.40 5.87
N LEU A 13 15.42 31.17 6.40
CA LEU A 13 14.43 30.28 5.82
C LEU A 13 14.12 30.71 4.38
N LYS A 14 14.05 29.75 3.45
CA LYS A 14 13.82 30.04 2.03
C LYS A 14 12.52 29.41 1.56
N LEU A 15 11.99 29.95 0.46
CA LEU A 15 10.79 29.41 -0.18
C LEU A 15 10.97 27.93 -0.58
N LYS A 16 12.20 27.51 -0.92
CA LYS A 16 12.51 26.11 -1.23
C LYS A 16 12.24 25.17 -0.04
N ASP A 17 12.49 25.62 1.19
CA ASP A 17 12.28 24.81 2.40
C ASP A 17 10.79 24.55 2.63
N LEU A 18 9.97 25.59 2.43
CA LEU A 18 8.52 25.46 2.52
C LEU A 18 7.91 24.63 1.39
N LEU A 19 8.50 24.65 0.18
CA LEU A 19 8.08 23.77 -0.92
C LEU A 19 8.34 22.30 -0.58
N VAL A 20 9.50 21.97 -0.02
CA VAL A 20 9.85 20.61 0.41
C VAL A 20 8.93 20.17 1.57
N ALA A 21 8.73 21.04 2.56
CA ALA A 21 7.82 20.77 3.68
C ALA A 21 6.36 20.57 3.23
N TYR A 22 5.86 21.38 2.29
CA TYR A 22 4.52 21.22 1.72
C TYR A 22 4.37 19.86 1.01
N ARG A 23 5.38 19.43 0.24
CA ARG A 23 5.37 18.11 -0.42
C ARG A 23 5.23 16.96 0.60
N LYS A 24 5.88 17.06 1.75
CA LYS A 24 5.75 16.09 2.85
C LYS A 24 4.38 16.18 3.52
N ALA A 25 3.97 17.38 3.92
CA ALA A 25 2.71 17.64 4.63
C ALA A 25 1.47 17.12 3.86
N LYS A 26 1.39 17.43 2.56
CA LYS A 26 0.28 16.99 1.70
C LYS A 26 0.19 15.46 1.64
N ALA A 27 1.33 14.79 1.43
CA ALA A 27 1.37 13.34 1.34
C ALA A 27 1.07 12.67 2.69
N ASP A 28 1.63 13.20 3.79
CA ASP A 28 1.40 12.65 5.12
C ASP A 28 -0.08 12.76 5.53
N CYS A 29 -0.72 13.91 5.30
CA CYS A 29 -2.14 14.09 5.62
C CYS A 29 -3.06 13.23 4.75
N PHE A 30 -2.71 13.00 3.48
CA PHE A 30 -3.51 12.17 2.58
C PHE A 30 -3.65 10.71 3.06
N PHE A 31 -2.60 10.16 3.69
CA PHE A 31 -2.61 8.77 4.17
C PHE A 31 -3.20 8.61 5.59
N GLU A 32 -3.59 9.70 6.24
CA GLU A 32 -4.24 9.69 7.55
C GLU A 32 -5.77 9.74 7.39
N ASN A 33 -6.47 8.70 7.85
CA ASN A 33 -7.93 8.56 7.64
C ASN A 33 -8.77 9.46 8.56
N THR A 34 -8.15 10.07 9.58
CA THR A 34 -8.85 10.87 10.60
C THR A 34 -8.92 12.36 10.28
N PHE A 35 -8.16 12.84 9.30
CA PHE A 35 -8.01 14.27 9.03
C PHE A 35 -8.70 14.66 7.70
N PRO A 36 -9.82 15.40 7.74
CA PRO A 36 -10.55 15.84 6.55
C PRO A 36 -9.84 17.03 5.89
N THR A 37 -8.71 16.75 5.23
CA THR A 37 -7.76 17.77 4.76
C THR A 37 -7.74 17.90 3.24
N ALA A 38 -8.45 17.04 2.49
CA ALA A 38 -8.30 17.00 1.04
C ALA A 38 -8.74 18.32 0.39
N VAL A 39 -9.88 18.86 0.81
CA VAL A 39 -10.36 20.17 0.35
C VAL A 39 -9.37 21.27 0.73
N LYS A 40 -8.97 21.34 2.01
CA LYS A 40 -8.05 22.38 2.52
C LYS A 40 -6.75 22.43 1.71
N PHE A 41 -6.13 21.28 1.46
CA PHE A 41 -4.92 21.21 0.63
C PHE A 41 -5.20 21.59 -0.82
N ALA A 42 -6.30 21.11 -1.43
CA ALA A 42 -6.64 21.40 -2.81
C ALA A 42 -6.88 22.89 -3.08
N GLU A 43 -7.51 23.58 -2.14
CA GLU A 43 -7.72 25.03 -2.17
C GLU A 43 -6.43 25.80 -1.96
N TYR A 44 -5.65 25.42 -0.94
CA TYR A 44 -4.34 26.01 -0.67
C TYR A 44 -3.41 25.90 -1.89
N GLU A 45 -3.48 24.75 -2.57
CA GLU A 45 -2.69 24.46 -3.75
C GLU A 45 -3.05 25.38 -4.91
N GLN A 46 -4.25 25.98 -4.97
CA GLN A 46 -4.65 26.95 -6.02
C GLN A 46 -3.89 28.28 -5.99
N LYS A 47 -3.28 28.63 -4.86
CA LYS A 47 -2.39 29.79 -4.76
C LYS A 47 -1.09 29.42 -4.04
N LEU A 48 -0.57 28.21 -4.32
CA LEU A 48 0.58 27.63 -3.60
C LEU A 48 1.75 28.61 -3.41
N LEU A 49 2.33 29.16 -4.49
CA LEU A 49 3.49 30.06 -4.35
C LEU A 49 3.17 31.34 -3.55
N PRO A 50 2.08 32.10 -3.83
CA PRO A 50 1.66 33.19 -2.96
C PRO A 50 1.45 32.80 -1.50
N ASN A 51 0.76 31.69 -1.24
CA ASN A 51 0.45 31.24 0.12
C ASN A 51 1.73 30.88 0.89
N LEU A 52 2.67 30.18 0.25
CA LEU A 52 3.97 29.84 0.85
C LEU A 52 4.83 31.09 1.10
N ARG A 53 4.79 32.10 0.22
CA ARG A 53 5.50 33.37 0.46
C ARG A 53 4.92 34.12 1.64
N LYS A 54 3.59 34.20 1.73
CA LYS A 54 2.90 34.81 2.86
C LYS A 54 3.25 34.10 4.18
N LEU A 55 3.29 32.77 4.16
CA LEU A 55 3.75 31.98 5.31
C LEU A 55 5.21 32.30 5.64
N LEU A 56 6.11 32.30 4.64
CA LEU A 56 7.52 32.62 4.82
C LEU A 56 7.75 34.01 5.42
N GLU A 57 7.11 35.03 4.87
CA GLU A 57 7.19 36.41 5.34
C GLU A 57 6.71 36.52 6.78
N LYS A 58 5.65 35.79 7.14
CA LYS A 58 5.14 35.76 8.50
C LYS A 58 6.12 35.09 9.47
N LEU A 59 6.63 33.91 9.12
CA LEU A 59 7.62 33.18 9.93
C LEU A 59 8.89 34.01 10.18
N LYS A 60 9.33 34.77 9.17
CA LYS A 60 10.47 35.68 9.28
C LYS A 60 10.19 36.90 10.15
N LYS A 61 9.06 37.56 9.90
CA LYS A 61 8.67 38.79 10.61
C LYS A 61 8.46 38.52 12.09
N ASP A 62 7.77 37.44 12.41
CA ASP A 62 7.39 37.09 13.78
C ASP A 62 8.50 36.27 14.48
N ASN A 63 9.61 35.98 13.78
CA ASN A 63 10.73 35.15 14.26
C ASN A 63 10.26 33.82 14.89
N GLY A 64 9.24 33.20 14.28
CA GLY A 64 8.47 32.14 14.90
C GLY A 64 7.06 32.01 14.36
N PHE A 65 6.24 31.23 15.06
CA PHE A 65 4.86 30.97 14.66
C PHE A 65 3.88 30.79 15.82
N PHE A 66 4.37 30.56 17.06
CA PHE A 66 3.52 30.23 18.20
C PHE A 66 2.52 31.36 18.53
N GLU A 67 2.93 32.63 18.42
CA GLU A 67 2.09 33.78 18.78
C GLU A 67 0.89 33.98 17.84
N ASN A 68 0.86 33.30 16.70
CA ASN A 68 -0.23 33.41 15.75
C ASN A 68 -1.36 32.41 16.08
N GLU A 69 -2.36 32.89 16.81
CA GLU A 69 -3.56 32.10 17.19
C GLU A 69 -4.25 31.40 16.01
N LYS A 70 -4.17 31.96 14.79
CA LYS A 70 -4.75 31.33 13.59
C LYS A 70 -4.13 29.97 13.26
N PHE A 71 -2.93 29.67 13.75
CA PHE A 71 -2.27 28.39 13.51
C PHE A 71 -2.69 27.29 14.49
N LEU A 72 -3.32 27.63 15.63
CA LEU A 72 -3.78 26.64 16.62
C LEU A 72 -4.88 25.71 16.08
N GLY A 73 -5.59 26.15 15.04
CA GLY A 73 -6.65 25.35 14.43
C GLY A 73 -7.89 25.22 15.32
N GLN A 74 -8.70 24.21 15.05
CA GLN A 74 -9.93 23.90 15.78
C GLN A 74 -9.79 22.57 16.54
N TYR A 75 -10.73 22.31 17.44
CA TYR A 75 -10.81 21.09 18.25
C TYR A 75 -12.00 20.27 17.80
N ARG A 76 -11.83 18.95 17.73
CA ARG A 76 -12.90 18.01 17.37
C ARG A 76 -12.93 16.84 18.33
N VAL A 77 -14.11 16.23 18.49
CA VAL A 77 -14.31 15.06 19.33
C VAL A 77 -14.53 13.83 18.45
N VAL A 78 -13.77 12.76 18.71
CA VAL A 78 -13.98 11.46 18.07
C VAL A 78 -14.18 10.36 19.09
N PRO A 79 -15.06 9.38 18.83
CA PRO A 79 -15.22 8.22 19.69
C PRO A 79 -13.99 7.30 19.63
N LYS A 80 -13.65 6.70 20.77
CA LYS A 80 -12.55 5.73 20.91
C LYS A 80 -13.08 4.31 21.01
N LYS A 81 -13.96 4.05 21.99
CA LYS A 81 -14.57 2.74 22.27
C LYS A 81 -15.74 2.88 23.24
N LEU A 82 -16.56 1.83 23.32
CA LEU A 82 -17.51 1.64 24.41
C LEU A 82 -16.86 0.76 25.49
N ILE A 83 -17.01 1.14 26.76
CA ILE A 83 -16.59 0.36 27.91
C ILE A 83 -17.85 -0.34 28.44
N ILE A 84 -17.80 -1.66 28.58
CA ILE A 84 -18.94 -2.49 28.95
C ILE A 84 -18.58 -3.24 30.22
N ASN A 85 -19.29 -2.96 31.30
CA ASN A 85 -19.14 -3.62 32.60
C ASN A 85 -20.45 -4.36 32.94
N LYS A 86 -20.36 -5.59 33.47
CA LYS A 86 -21.56 -6.31 33.92
C LYS A 86 -22.17 -5.62 35.14
N LYS A 87 -23.50 -5.52 35.19
CA LYS A 87 -24.21 -5.06 36.40
C LYS A 87 -24.07 -6.14 37.49
N SER A 88 -23.93 -5.72 38.75
CA SER A 88 -23.56 -6.58 39.88
C SER A 88 -24.62 -7.60 40.32
N ASP A 89 -25.88 -7.49 39.86
CA ASP A 89 -27.02 -8.26 40.42
C ASP A 89 -27.53 -9.43 39.56
N THR A 90 -26.90 -9.77 38.43
CA THR A 90 -27.39 -10.87 37.55
C THR A 90 -26.65 -12.18 37.79
N ASN A 91 -27.05 -12.92 38.83
CA ASN A 91 -26.55 -14.28 39.13
C ASN A 91 -26.97 -15.38 38.10
N SER A 92 -27.64 -15.01 37.00
CA SER A 92 -27.98 -15.94 35.91
C SER A 92 -27.22 -15.57 34.64
N ILE A 93 -26.18 -16.32 34.28
CA ILE A 93 -25.60 -16.25 32.93
C ILE A 93 -26.62 -16.88 31.98
N SER A 94 -27.49 -16.07 31.38
CA SER A 94 -28.37 -16.56 30.31
C SER A 94 -27.59 -16.57 29.00
N HIS A 95 -27.21 -17.76 28.52
CA HIS A 95 -26.55 -17.98 27.22
C HIS A 95 -27.53 -17.80 26.04
N VAL A 96 -28.35 -16.75 26.09
CA VAL A 96 -29.32 -16.42 25.04
C VAL A 96 -28.67 -15.50 24.02
N HIS A 97 -28.53 -15.97 22.79
CA HIS A 97 -28.05 -15.18 21.66
C HIS A 97 -29.23 -14.74 20.77
N PHE A 98 -29.34 -13.44 20.52
CA PHE A 98 -30.32 -12.90 19.59
C PHE A 98 -29.69 -12.63 18.23
N SER A 99 -30.30 -13.15 17.17
CA SER A 99 -29.97 -12.77 15.79
C SER A 99 -30.51 -11.38 15.42
N ASP A 100 -31.59 -10.93 16.08
CA ASP A 100 -32.16 -9.58 15.93
C ASP A 100 -31.25 -8.54 16.62
N PRO A 101 -30.65 -7.60 15.86
CA PRO A 101 -29.77 -6.57 16.42
C PRO A 101 -30.45 -5.72 17.51
N LYS A 102 -31.76 -5.44 17.39
CA LYS A 102 -32.48 -4.62 18.37
C LYS A 102 -32.63 -5.35 19.70
N LYS A 103 -32.99 -6.64 19.67
CA LYS A 103 -33.10 -7.46 20.88
C LYS A 103 -31.74 -7.68 21.54
N ASN A 104 -30.69 -7.90 20.73
CA ASN A 104 -29.33 -8.02 21.23
C ASN A 104 -28.86 -6.73 21.92
N LEU A 105 -29.16 -5.58 21.31
CA LEU A 105 -28.84 -4.27 21.87
C LEU A 105 -29.59 -3.99 23.19
N ASN A 106 -30.89 -4.29 23.24
CA ASN A 106 -31.68 -4.15 24.46
C ASN A 106 -31.15 -5.05 25.60
N LYS A 107 -30.74 -6.28 25.28
CA LYS A 107 -30.08 -7.18 26.23
C LYS A 107 -28.75 -6.58 26.72
N LEU A 108 -27.93 -6.08 25.79
CA LEU A 108 -26.63 -5.48 26.09
C LEU A 108 -26.76 -4.32 27.08
N PHE A 109 -27.66 -3.37 26.82
CA PHE A 109 -27.92 -2.24 27.72
C PHE A 109 -28.67 -2.64 29.01
N GLY A 110 -29.49 -3.70 28.95
CA GLY A 110 -30.19 -4.25 30.11
C GLY A 110 -29.25 -4.88 31.13
N GLU A 111 -28.32 -5.73 30.67
CA GLU A 111 -27.43 -6.54 31.52
C GLU A 111 -26.10 -5.86 31.86
N ASN A 112 -25.70 -4.84 31.10
CA ASN A 112 -24.42 -4.17 31.26
C ASN A 112 -24.57 -2.68 31.51
N GLU A 113 -23.67 -2.14 32.31
CA GLU A 113 -23.37 -0.72 32.38
C GLU A 113 -22.43 -0.36 31.23
N ILE A 114 -22.83 0.64 30.43
CA ILE A 114 -22.08 1.07 29.25
C ILE A 114 -21.64 2.51 29.44
N SER A 115 -20.33 2.75 29.36
CA SER A 115 -19.76 4.09 29.41
C SER A 115 -18.97 4.39 28.12
N PRO A 116 -19.21 5.55 27.48
CA PRO A 116 -18.53 5.90 26.25
C PRO A 116 -17.15 6.52 26.52
N SER A 117 -16.19 6.29 25.62
CA SER A 117 -14.84 6.86 25.67
C SER A 117 -14.55 7.69 24.42
N PHE A 118 -14.08 8.92 24.61
CA PHE A 118 -13.84 9.93 23.57
C PHE A 118 -12.40 10.45 23.59
N ARG A 119 -12.01 11.07 22.47
CA ARG A 119 -10.73 11.76 22.30
C ARG A 119 -10.95 13.13 21.68
N ILE A 120 -10.25 14.11 22.23
CA ILE A 120 -10.10 15.42 21.61
C ILE A 120 -8.93 15.34 20.63
N ILE A 121 -9.15 15.77 19.39
CA ILE A 121 -8.16 15.83 18.32
C ILE A 121 -8.14 17.23 17.71
N GLY A 122 -7.03 17.62 17.09
CA GLY A 122 -6.88 18.90 16.42
C GLY A 122 -7.26 18.82 14.94
N ASP A 123 -7.92 19.88 14.46
CA ASP A 123 -8.15 20.15 13.05
C ASP A 123 -7.39 21.43 12.63
N PHE A 124 -6.24 21.23 11.99
CA PHE A 124 -5.27 22.28 11.75
C PHE A 124 -5.37 22.87 10.33
N PRO A 125 -4.97 24.13 10.13
CA PRO A 125 -4.82 24.70 8.79
C PRO A 125 -3.59 24.11 8.07
N VAL A 126 -3.54 24.26 6.75
CA VAL A 126 -2.47 23.72 5.90
C VAL A 126 -1.10 24.25 6.32
N GLU A 127 -1.02 25.53 6.72
CA GLU A 127 0.20 26.17 7.21
C GLU A 127 0.81 25.44 8.41
N THR A 128 -0.01 25.01 9.37
CA THR A 128 0.47 24.29 10.56
C THR A 128 0.97 22.89 10.19
N HIS A 129 0.33 22.22 9.23
CA HIS A 129 0.86 20.96 8.69
C HIS A 129 2.20 21.16 7.96
N ILE A 130 2.38 22.28 7.23
CA ILE A 130 3.67 22.65 6.62
C ILE A 130 4.73 22.88 7.70
N ILE A 131 4.41 23.62 8.76
CA ILE A 131 5.35 23.88 9.88
C ILE A 131 5.74 22.58 10.59
N SER A 132 4.77 21.69 10.84
CA SER A 132 5.00 20.37 11.40
C SER A 132 5.98 19.56 10.53
N ALA A 133 5.77 19.53 9.21
CA ALA A 133 6.68 18.87 8.29
C ALA A 133 8.05 19.55 8.20
N LEU A 134 8.11 20.89 8.29
CA LEU A 134 9.35 21.66 8.29
C LEU A 134 10.21 21.32 9.52
N TRP A 135 9.60 21.26 10.70
CA TRP A 135 10.30 20.86 11.93
C TRP A 135 10.81 19.42 11.84
N ILE A 136 10.01 18.49 11.33
CA ILE A 136 10.45 17.11 11.10
C ILE A 136 11.67 17.09 10.16
N ASN A 137 11.59 17.80 9.04
CA ASN A 137 12.65 17.80 8.03
C ASN A 137 13.99 18.35 8.57
N MET A 138 13.95 19.35 9.44
CA MET A 138 15.15 20.08 9.89
C MET A 138 15.67 19.63 11.26
N VAL A 139 14.80 19.19 12.16
CA VAL A 139 15.15 18.88 13.56
C VAL A 139 14.66 17.51 13.99
N GLY A 140 13.37 17.22 13.78
CA GLY A 140 12.74 15.99 14.28
C GLY A 140 13.38 14.71 13.75
N GLU A 141 13.92 14.74 12.53
CA GLU A 141 14.61 13.59 11.95
C GLU A 141 15.88 13.21 12.72
N GLN A 142 16.59 14.17 13.32
CA GLN A 142 17.82 13.90 14.08
C GLN A 142 17.54 13.05 15.32
N PHE A 143 16.36 13.20 15.92
CA PHE A 143 15.89 12.39 17.04
C PHE A 143 15.46 10.99 16.58
N ASP A 144 14.66 10.90 15.51
CA ASP A 144 14.21 9.59 14.98
C ASP A 144 15.38 8.72 14.49
N GLU A 145 16.46 9.33 13.99
CA GLU A 145 17.68 8.64 13.55
C GLU A 145 18.33 7.85 14.70
N ARG A 146 18.26 8.40 15.91
CA ARG A 146 18.89 7.87 17.12
C ARG A 146 18.03 6.85 17.87
N LEU A 147 16.77 6.68 17.47
CA LEU A 147 15.91 5.64 18.01
C LEU A 147 16.44 4.26 17.58
N THR A 148 16.54 3.36 18.55
CA THR A 148 17.05 2.01 18.30
C THR A 148 16.08 1.17 17.44
N GLU A 149 16.54 0.01 16.96
CA GLU A 149 15.74 -0.91 16.14
C GLU A 149 14.54 -1.53 16.88
N SER A 150 14.45 -1.38 18.21
CA SER A 150 13.25 -1.83 18.96
C SER A 150 12.05 -0.92 18.75
N CYS A 151 12.22 0.27 18.17
CA CYS A 151 11.10 1.15 17.83
C CYS A 151 10.65 0.92 16.37
N TYR A 152 9.51 0.26 16.20
CA TYR A 152 8.94 -0.09 14.89
C TYR A 152 7.90 0.94 14.41
N GLY A 153 7.14 1.49 15.35
CA GLY A 153 6.02 2.39 15.07
C GLY A 153 6.47 3.82 14.73
N ALA A 154 5.74 4.46 13.80
CA ALA A 154 5.90 5.87 13.45
C ALA A 154 7.34 6.33 13.11
N ARG A 155 8.13 5.46 12.48
CA ARG A 155 9.49 5.76 12.00
C ARG A 155 9.49 6.54 10.68
N LEU A 156 10.48 7.42 10.52
CA LEU A 156 10.70 8.13 9.26
C LEU A 156 11.31 7.22 8.20
N LYS A 157 11.04 7.52 6.93
CA LYS A 157 11.68 6.84 5.80
C LYS A 157 13.17 7.21 5.77
N ARG A 158 14.03 6.20 5.84
CA ARG A 158 15.48 6.35 5.74
C ARG A 158 16.01 5.82 4.42
N ILE A 159 17.20 6.29 4.03
CA ILE A 159 17.96 5.78 2.88
C ILE A 159 18.76 4.56 3.34
N GLU A 160 18.83 3.51 2.53
CA GLU A 160 19.70 2.36 2.79
C GLU A 160 21.15 2.68 2.37
N ASN A 161 22.13 2.30 3.20
CA ASN A 161 23.56 2.46 2.90
C ASN A 161 24.13 1.13 2.40
N ASP A 162 25.12 1.21 1.50
CA ASP A 162 25.73 0.05 0.82
C ASP A 162 26.71 -0.76 1.69
N GLU A 163 27.12 -0.23 2.85
CA GLU A 163 28.04 -0.90 3.75
C GLU A 163 27.28 -1.73 4.79
N GLU A 164 26.91 -2.96 4.46
CA GLU A 164 26.45 -3.96 5.46
C GLU A 164 27.50 -4.22 6.55
N PHE A 165 28.76 -3.79 6.36
CA PHE A 165 29.87 -4.00 7.27
C PHE A 165 30.03 -2.93 8.37
N SER A 166 29.24 -1.85 8.35
CA SER A 166 29.27 -0.84 9.41
C SER A 166 27.94 -0.81 10.16
N LEU A 167 27.75 -1.76 11.09
CA LEU A 167 26.61 -1.85 12.03
C LEU A 167 26.32 -0.54 12.79
N ASN A 168 27.23 0.44 12.74
CA ASN A 168 27.15 1.72 13.45
C ASN A 168 26.92 2.95 12.54
N MET A 169 26.79 2.83 11.22
CA MET A 169 26.49 3.99 10.36
C MET A 169 24.99 4.31 10.38
N ARG A 170 24.66 5.53 10.83
CA ARG A 170 23.28 6.02 10.86
C ARG A 170 22.74 6.25 9.46
N LYS A 171 21.45 5.95 9.26
CA LYS A 171 20.78 6.03 7.96
C LYS A 171 20.15 7.41 7.77
N PRO A 172 20.51 8.17 6.71
CA PRO A 172 20.02 9.53 6.55
C PRO A 172 18.52 9.58 6.22
N PHE A 173 17.87 10.68 6.58
CA PHE A 173 16.45 10.91 6.26
C PHE A 173 16.21 11.00 4.75
N HIS A 174 15.20 10.30 4.26
CA HIS A 174 14.85 10.26 2.85
C HIS A 174 14.00 11.49 2.47
N ILE A 175 14.63 12.66 2.46
CA ILE A 175 13.96 13.95 2.26
C ILE A 175 13.22 14.06 0.91
N SER A 176 13.74 13.43 -0.15
CA SER A 176 13.13 13.44 -1.48
C SER A 176 11.93 12.49 -1.64
N ALA A 177 11.82 11.46 -0.79
CA ALA A 177 10.73 10.51 -0.84
C ALA A 177 9.38 11.20 -0.60
N ILE A 178 8.31 10.61 -1.14
CA ILE A 178 6.94 11.10 -0.92
C ILE A 178 6.49 10.72 0.48
N GLY A 179 6.00 11.71 1.24
CA GLY A 179 5.68 11.56 2.67
C GLY A 179 6.91 11.31 3.54
N SER A 180 6.72 11.40 4.84
CA SER A 180 7.78 11.34 5.85
C SER A 180 7.89 9.94 6.47
N PHE A 181 6.76 9.26 6.70
CA PHE A 181 6.69 8.03 7.50
C PHE A 181 6.58 6.74 6.69
N THR A 182 7.10 5.64 7.22
CA THR A 182 6.84 4.29 6.68
C THR A 182 5.35 3.91 6.84
N PRO A 183 4.73 3.23 5.86
CA PRO A 183 3.35 2.75 5.99
C PRO A 183 3.17 1.83 7.20
N TYR A 184 2.10 2.04 7.98
CA TYR A 184 1.94 1.44 9.32
C TYR A 184 1.86 -0.10 9.35
N PHE A 185 1.27 -0.73 8.31
CA PHE A 185 0.95 -2.16 8.33
C PHE A 185 2.19 -3.07 8.34
N GLN A 186 3.22 -2.74 7.55
CA GLN A 186 4.41 -3.58 7.43
C GLN A 186 5.25 -3.58 8.72
N PRO A 187 5.57 -2.43 9.35
CA PRO A 187 6.29 -2.41 10.61
C PRO A 187 5.50 -3.04 11.76
N TYR A 188 4.18 -2.89 11.80
CA TYR A 188 3.34 -3.55 12.80
C TYR A 188 3.38 -5.08 12.67
N GLN A 189 3.27 -5.59 11.44
CA GLN A 189 3.41 -7.03 11.18
C GLN A 189 4.80 -7.54 11.56
N LYS A 190 5.85 -6.77 11.23
CA LYS A 190 7.23 -7.10 11.60
C LYS A 190 7.43 -7.15 13.11
N TRP A 191 7.03 -6.10 13.83
CA TRP A 191 7.10 -6.00 15.29
C TRP A 191 6.49 -7.23 15.97
N ARG A 192 5.28 -7.64 15.54
CA ARG A 192 4.60 -8.81 16.09
C ARG A 192 5.32 -10.11 15.74
N ASN A 193 5.69 -10.31 14.47
CA ASN A 193 6.33 -11.54 14.01
C ASN A 193 7.71 -11.74 14.65
N ASP A 194 8.50 -10.68 14.82
CA ASP A 194 9.82 -10.76 15.44
C ASP A 194 9.71 -11.21 16.90
N GLY A 195 8.68 -10.78 17.63
CA GLY A 195 8.40 -11.26 18.99
C GLY A 195 7.91 -12.72 19.03
N LEU A 196 7.05 -13.14 18.11
CA LEU A 196 6.59 -14.55 18.03
C LEU A 196 7.73 -15.50 17.65
N ASN A 197 8.59 -15.10 16.70
CA ASN A 197 9.77 -15.87 16.32
C ASN A 197 10.73 -16.03 17.51
N ALA A 198 10.94 -14.97 18.30
CA ALA A 198 11.79 -15.04 19.49
C ALA A 198 11.26 -16.03 20.55
N ILE A 199 9.94 -16.16 20.70
CA ILE A 199 9.30 -17.18 21.55
C ILE A 199 9.60 -18.57 21.00
N ARG A 200 9.32 -18.80 19.70
CA ARG A 200 9.54 -20.08 19.04
C ARG A 200 11.00 -20.54 19.15
N ASP A 201 11.94 -19.66 18.82
CA ASP A 201 13.37 -19.97 18.79
C ASP A 201 13.91 -20.47 20.15
N GLU A 202 13.33 -20.02 21.27
CA GLU A 202 13.73 -20.49 22.60
C GLU A 202 12.95 -21.73 23.04
N LEU A 203 11.66 -21.85 22.71
CA LEU A 203 10.89 -23.07 22.97
C LEU A 203 11.42 -24.28 22.19
N GLU A 204 11.86 -24.10 20.93
CA GLU A 204 12.50 -25.15 20.13
C GLU A 204 13.86 -25.60 20.69
N LYS A 205 14.47 -24.79 21.57
CA LYS A 205 15.70 -25.14 22.31
C LYS A 205 15.38 -25.70 23.70
N ASP A 206 14.14 -26.10 23.94
CA ASP A 206 13.63 -26.59 25.23
C ASP A 206 13.86 -25.61 26.40
N LYS A 207 13.71 -24.30 26.15
CA LYS A 207 13.81 -23.27 27.18
C LYS A 207 12.46 -22.61 27.44
N SER A 208 12.08 -22.53 28.70
CA SER A 208 10.87 -21.83 29.14
C SER A 208 11.01 -20.32 28.96
N VAL A 209 9.94 -19.68 28.49
CA VAL A 209 9.90 -18.24 28.19
C VAL A 209 8.65 -17.59 28.75
N ILE A 210 8.80 -16.30 29.07
CA ILE A 210 7.73 -15.41 29.50
C ILE A 210 7.50 -14.39 28.39
N ALA A 211 6.33 -14.42 27.77
CA ALA A 211 5.92 -13.44 26.78
C ALA A 211 4.98 -12.40 27.41
N VAL A 212 5.30 -11.11 27.23
CA VAL A 212 4.64 -10.00 27.93
C VAL A 212 4.21 -8.93 26.94
N SER A 213 2.92 -8.59 26.95
CA SER A 213 2.41 -7.39 26.27
C SER A 213 2.09 -6.30 27.29
N LEU A 214 2.62 -5.10 27.06
CA LEU A 214 2.40 -3.91 27.89
C LEU A 214 1.74 -2.80 27.05
N ASP A 215 0.79 -2.07 27.65
CA ASP A 215 0.05 -0.94 27.07
C ASP A 215 0.21 0.31 27.95
N LEU A 216 0.46 1.47 27.33
CA LEU A 216 0.51 2.75 28.04
C LEU A 216 -0.86 3.43 28.08
N LYS A 217 -1.26 3.89 29.27
CA LYS A 217 -2.56 4.53 29.46
C LYS A 217 -2.59 5.92 28.82
N SER A 218 -3.43 6.10 27.80
CA SER A 218 -3.75 7.42 27.21
C SER A 218 -2.51 8.24 26.84
N TYR A 219 -1.48 7.56 26.33
CA TYR A 219 -0.12 8.05 26.24
C TYR A 219 0.01 9.49 25.71
N TYR A 220 -0.56 9.80 24.53
CA TYR A 220 -0.46 11.12 23.92
C TYR A 220 -0.99 12.27 24.80
N HIS A 221 -2.06 12.03 25.57
CA HIS A 221 -2.76 13.07 26.32
C HIS A 221 -2.04 13.47 27.61
N TYR A 222 -1.13 12.64 28.12
CA TYR A 222 -0.41 12.89 29.37
C TYR A 222 1.06 13.28 29.15
N ILE A 223 1.43 13.64 27.92
CA ILE A 223 2.75 14.15 27.59
C ILE A 223 2.77 15.66 27.70
N ASP A 224 3.73 16.20 28.46
CA ASP A 224 4.04 17.63 28.46
C ASP A 224 4.78 18.01 27.17
N PRO A 225 4.22 18.86 26.30
CA PRO A 225 4.90 19.23 25.07
C PRO A 225 6.23 19.97 25.30
N LYS A 226 6.44 20.63 26.45
CA LYS A 226 7.70 21.33 26.76
C LYS A 226 8.88 20.40 27.01
N ILE A 227 8.63 19.11 27.23
CA ILE A 227 9.69 18.12 27.45
C ILE A 227 10.71 18.07 26.30
N ILE A 228 10.29 18.42 25.08
CA ILE A 228 11.14 18.38 23.89
C ILE A 228 12.26 19.42 23.90
N VAL A 229 12.21 20.41 24.80
CA VAL A 229 13.25 21.44 24.98
C VAL A 229 14.26 21.02 26.07
N SER A 230 13.98 19.94 26.81
CA SER A 230 14.83 19.50 27.91
C SER A 230 16.24 19.09 27.44
N GLU A 231 17.25 19.70 28.07
CA GLU A 231 18.64 19.28 27.91
C GLU A 231 18.90 17.84 28.38
N ASN A 232 18.21 17.37 29.43
CA ASN A 232 18.37 15.98 29.89
C ASN A 232 17.81 15.02 28.86
N LEU A 233 16.67 15.34 28.24
CA LEU A 233 16.13 14.53 27.15
C LEU A 233 17.13 14.50 25.98
N HIS A 234 17.65 15.65 25.55
CA HIS A 234 18.64 15.71 24.46
C HIS A 234 19.92 14.92 24.77
N LYS A 235 20.39 14.94 26.03
CA LYS A 235 21.52 14.13 26.50
C LYS A 235 21.26 12.63 26.37
N THR A 236 20.03 12.14 26.61
CA THR A 236 19.72 10.69 26.42
C THR A 236 19.88 10.24 24.96
N PHE A 237 19.76 11.19 24.03
CA PHE A 237 19.93 11.01 22.60
C PHE A 237 21.38 11.23 22.13
N ASP A 238 22.31 11.65 23.00
CA ASP A 238 23.65 12.07 22.58
C ASP A 238 23.54 13.10 21.42
N LEU A 239 22.65 14.08 21.61
CA LEU A 239 22.33 15.13 20.64
C LEU A 239 22.52 16.51 21.26
N THR A 240 23.15 17.41 20.51
CA THR A 240 23.24 18.83 20.84
C THR A 240 22.62 19.61 19.69
N LEU A 241 21.51 20.28 19.95
CA LEU A 241 20.88 21.17 18.97
C LEU A 241 21.65 22.48 18.92
N SER A 242 21.78 23.08 17.74
CA SER A 242 22.22 24.46 17.60
C SER A 242 21.24 25.43 18.27
N GLU A 243 21.69 26.66 18.54
CA GLU A 243 20.84 27.71 19.14
C GLU A 243 19.55 27.92 18.32
N HIS A 244 19.65 27.94 17.00
CA HIS A 244 18.51 28.10 16.10
C HIS A 244 17.58 26.88 16.12
N GLU A 245 18.09 25.65 16.06
CA GLU A 245 17.26 24.44 16.13
C GLU A 245 16.54 24.33 17.48
N LEU A 246 17.22 24.72 18.57
CA LEU A 246 16.62 24.81 19.90
C LEU A 246 15.53 25.88 19.94
N LEU A 247 15.73 27.03 19.29
CA LEU A 247 14.71 28.08 19.17
C LEU A 247 13.47 27.60 18.40
N PHE A 248 13.63 26.89 17.28
CA PHE A 248 12.50 26.31 16.55
C PHE A 248 11.78 25.26 17.41
N THR A 249 12.53 24.40 18.09
CA THR A 249 11.96 23.40 19.00
C THR A 249 11.20 24.04 20.16
N LYS A 250 11.69 25.15 20.71
CA LYS A 250 10.98 25.98 21.71
C LYS A 250 9.68 26.56 21.18
N GLN A 251 9.67 27.10 19.96
CA GLN A 251 8.45 27.61 19.31
C GLN A 251 7.41 26.50 19.14
N LEU A 252 7.82 25.30 18.71
CA LEU A 252 6.91 24.15 18.60
C LEU A 252 6.39 23.69 19.97
N ALA A 253 7.25 23.63 20.98
CA ALA A 253 6.86 23.27 22.34
C ALA A 253 5.80 24.21 22.91
N ASN A 254 6.03 25.53 22.79
CA ASN A 254 5.09 26.55 23.26
C ASN A 254 3.77 26.52 22.47
N PHE A 255 3.84 26.30 21.15
CA PHE A 255 2.64 26.13 20.32
C PHE A 255 1.79 24.93 20.76
N LEU A 256 2.42 23.78 21.00
CA LEU A 256 1.72 22.58 21.44
C LEU A 256 1.19 22.71 22.87
N GLU A 257 1.91 23.40 23.75
CA GLU A 257 1.43 23.71 25.10
C GLU A 257 0.18 24.62 25.04
N GLU A 258 0.19 25.65 24.20
CA GLU A 258 -0.97 26.51 24.04
C GLU A 258 -2.16 25.75 23.45
N TRP A 259 -1.93 24.91 22.44
CA TRP A 259 -2.96 24.01 21.94
C TRP A 259 -3.52 23.10 23.05
N ALA A 260 -2.66 22.54 23.90
CA ALA A 260 -3.07 21.68 25.01
C ALA A 260 -3.95 22.43 26.01
N LYS A 261 -3.59 23.67 26.39
CA LYS A 261 -4.39 24.53 27.28
C LYS A 261 -5.77 24.80 26.69
N GLN A 262 -5.82 25.16 25.41
CA GLN A 262 -7.07 25.46 24.73
C GLN A 262 -7.93 24.20 24.51
N ALA A 263 -7.33 23.03 24.32
CA ALA A 263 -8.05 21.75 24.32
C ALA A 263 -8.70 21.47 25.68
N VAL A 264 -8.05 21.82 26.80
CA VAL A 264 -8.66 21.74 28.14
C VAL A 264 -9.82 22.73 28.28
N VAL A 265 -9.70 23.95 27.76
CA VAL A 265 -10.81 24.92 27.73
C VAL A 265 -11.99 24.36 26.93
N PHE A 266 -11.74 23.83 25.74
CA PHE A 266 -12.76 23.19 24.92
C PHE A 266 -13.43 22.00 25.63
N SER A 267 -12.66 21.23 26.40
CA SER A 267 -13.19 20.08 27.13
C SER A 267 -14.28 20.43 28.15
N LYS A 268 -14.27 21.66 28.69
CA LYS A 268 -15.30 22.17 29.60
C LYS A 268 -16.66 22.39 28.92
N LYS A 269 -16.69 22.48 27.58
CA LYS A 269 -17.94 22.53 26.80
C LYS A 269 -18.63 21.17 26.73
N ILE A 270 -17.86 20.08 26.81
CA ILE A 270 -18.35 18.71 26.57
C ILE A 270 -18.38 17.84 27.84
N SER A 271 -17.84 18.32 28.96
CA SER A 271 -17.82 17.60 30.24
C SER A 271 -17.72 18.54 31.45
N VAL A 272 -18.14 18.05 32.62
CA VAL A 272 -18.06 18.72 33.94
C VAL A 272 -17.26 17.85 34.92
N GLU A 273 -16.72 18.50 35.96
CA GLU A 273 -16.11 17.85 37.14
C GLU A 273 -14.99 16.84 36.80
N CYS A 274 -14.07 17.17 35.90
CA CYS A 274 -12.89 16.34 35.66
C CYS A 274 -11.63 17.11 35.22
N GLU A 275 -10.46 16.60 35.62
CA GLU A 275 -9.16 17.07 35.12
C GLU A 275 -8.83 16.33 33.82
N ILE A 276 -9.11 17.00 32.69
CA ILE A 276 -8.72 16.52 31.36
C ILE A 276 -7.34 17.09 31.02
N SER A 277 -6.44 16.22 30.56
CA SER A 277 -5.14 16.65 30.05
C SER A 277 -5.20 16.89 28.53
N GLY A 278 -4.64 18.02 28.08
CA GLY A 278 -4.55 18.39 26.67
C GLY A 278 -3.47 17.61 25.92
N GLY A 279 -2.30 17.45 26.56
CA GLY A 279 -1.18 16.66 26.03
C GLY A 279 -0.69 17.06 24.64
N LEU A 280 -0.18 16.08 23.88
CA LEU A 280 0.21 16.28 22.49
C LEU A 280 -1.01 16.37 21.56
N ALA A 281 -0.93 17.28 20.60
CA ALA A 281 -1.91 17.43 19.54
C ALA A 281 -2.00 16.21 18.62
N ILE A 282 -3.05 15.40 18.77
CA ILE A 282 -3.41 14.37 17.78
C ILE A 282 -4.00 15.09 16.56
N GLY A 283 -3.28 15.10 15.43
CA GLY A 283 -3.60 15.95 14.28
C GLY A 283 -2.37 16.44 13.53
N LEU A 284 -1.24 16.51 14.23
CA LEU A 284 0.05 16.89 13.64
C LEU A 284 1.01 15.72 13.59
N THR A 285 1.76 15.62 12.51
CA THR A 285 2.75 14.57 12.30
C THR A 285 3.93 14.69 13.25
N ALA A 286 4.28 15.90 13.71
CA ALA A 286 5.35 16.12 14.67
C ALA A 286 5.09 15.39 16.00
N SER A 287 3.83 15.30 16.44
CA SER A 287 3.42 14.57 17.64
C SER A 287 3.84 13.10 17.61
N ARG A 288 3.93 12.49 16.42
CA ARG A 288 4.40 11.10 16.26
C ARG A 288 5.88 10.96 16.63
N ILE A 289 6.72 11.89 16.17
CA ILE A 289 8.15 11.93 16.51
C ILE A 289 8.32 12.19 18.00
N ILE A 290 7.63 13.18 18.54
CA ILE A 290 7.70 13.55 19.96
C ILE A 290 7.29 12.37 20.85
N SER A 291 6.21 11.68 20.50
CA SER A 291 5.77 10.48 21.23
C SER A 291 6.82 9.37 21.25
N ASN A 292 7.62 9.24 20.19
CA ASN A 292 8.72 8.28 20.18
C ASN A 292 9.95 8.78 20.96
N MET A 293 10.20 10.10 20.98
CA MET A 293 11.33 10.71 21.68
C MET A 293 11.30 10.39 23.17
N ILE A 294 10.11 10.48 23.77
CA ILE A 294 9.91 10.37 25.22
C ILE A 294 10.18 8.96 25.75
N LEU A 295 10.00 7.92 24.92
CA LEU A 295 10.25 6.52 25.32
C LEU A 295 11.68 6.04 25.05
N HIS A 296 12.57 6.90 24.53
CA HIS A 296 13.92 6.47 24.14
C HIS A 296 14.77 6.01 25.33
N ARG A 297 14.72 6.73 26.46
CA ARG A 297 15.45 6.29 27.67
C ARG A 297 14.86 5.00 28.23
N TRP A 298 13.54 4.85 28.23
CA TRP A 298 12.89 3.59 28.57
C TRP A 298 13.37 2.43 27.69
N ASP A 299 13.44 2.64 26.37
CA ASP A 299 13.93 1.63 25.42
C ASP A 299 15.37 1.18 25.73
N LYS A 300 16.26 2.13 26.04
CA LYS A 300 17.64 1.83 26.46
C LYS A 300 17.66 1.03 27.76
N LEU A 301 16.91 1.45 28.78
CA LEU A 301 16.87 0.78 30.09
C LEU A 301 16.35 -0.65 29.99
N ILE A 302 15.29 -0.91 29.21
CA ILE A 302 14.80 -2.27 28.99
C ILE A 302 15.89 -3.14 28.36
N LYS A 303 16.58 -2.64 27.33
CA LYS A 303 17.65 -3.40 26.67
C LYS A 303 18.85 -3.66 27.58
N GLU A 304 19.31 -2.65 28.30
CA GLU A 304 20.56 -2.70 29.07
C GLU A 304 20.39 -3.32 30.46
N LYS A 305 19.25 -3.13 31.11
CA LYS A 305 19.03 -3.55 32.51
C LYS A 305 18.16 -4.80 32.64
N VAL A 306 17.10 -4.90 31.83
CA VAL A 306 16.22 -6.08 31.83
C VAL A 306 16.81 -7.19 30.94
N THR A 307 17.50 -6.82 29.86
CA THR A 307 18.16 -7.77 28.93
C THR A 307 17.23 -8.87 28.40
N PRO A 308 16.05 -8.52 27.85
CA PRO A 308 15.10 -9.51 27.34
C PRO A 308 15.67 -10.26 26.12
N ILE A 309 15.15 -11.46 25.86
CA ILE A 309 15.40 -12.19 24.60
C ILE A 309 14.95 -11.31 23.41
N HIS A 310 13.78 -10.68 23.55
CA HIS A 310 13.25 -9.73 22.59
C HIS A 310 12.57 -8.56 23.27
N TYR A 311 12.79 -7.35 22.75
CA TYR A 311 12.00 -6.17 23.05
C TYR A 311 11.72 -5.37 21.80
N GLY A 312 10.45 -5.08 21.57
CA GLY A 312 9.98 -4.21 20.51
C GLY A 312 8.78 -3.39 20.96
N ARG A 313 8.67 -2.16 20.47
CA ARG A 313 7.48 -1.32 20.64
C ARG A 313 6.97 -0.74 19.33
N TYR A 314 5.65 -0.62 19.26
CA TYR A 314 4.91 0.04 18.21
C TYR A 314 4.23 1.30 18.79
N VAL A 315 5.00 2.40 18.86
CA VAL A 315 4.62 3.61 19.60
C VAL A 315 4.44 3.31 21.08
N ASP A 316 3.20 3.18 21.58
CA ASP A 316 2.82 2.91 22.97
C ASP A 316 2.63 1.42 23.29
N ASP A 317 2.37 0.58 22.29
CA ASP A 317 2.28 -0.87 22.45
C ASP A 317 3.68 -1.49 22.59
N MET A 318 3.92 -2.29 23.63
CA MET A 318 5.23 -2.94 23.86
C MET A 318 5.09 -4.46 23.95
N PHE A 319 6.10 -5.17 23.45
CA PHE A 319 6.20 -6.62 23.48
C PHE A 319 7.59 -7.05 23.98
N LEU A 320 7.61 -7.84 25.06
CA LEU A 320 8.83 -8.39 25.66
C LEU A 320 8.78 -9.92 25.66
N VAL A 321 9.93 -10.54 25.45
CA VAL A 321 10.16 -11.98 25.66
C VAL A 321 11.31 -12.15 26.63
N LEU A 322 11.06 -12.77 27.79
CA LEU A 322 12.03 -12.99 28.85
C LEU A 322 12.29 -14.49 29.01
N LYS A 323 13.46 -14.84 29.53
CA LYS A 323 13.71 -16.22 29.99
C LYS A 323 12.91 -16.46 31.27
N ASP A 324 12.25 -17.59 31.36
CA ASP A 324 11.59 -17.97 32.60
C ASP A 324 12.61 -18.58 33.57
N ALA A 325 12.70 -17.98 34.76
CA ALA A 325 13.54 -18.46 35.85
C ALA A 325 12.72 -19.11 36.98
N GLY A 326 11.39 -19.21 36.82
CA GLY A 326 10.45 -19.77 37.80
C GLY A 326 9.95 -18.78 38.85
N ASN A 327 10.38 -17.51 38.80
CA ASN A 327 10.09 -16.51 39.83
C ASN A 327 8.90 -15.59 39.52
N ILE A 328 8.34 -15.66 38.30
CA ILE A 328 7.27 -14.78 37.84
C ILE A 328 6.03 -15.65 37.58
N SER A 329 5.02 -15.53 38.44
CA SER A 329 3.77 -16.30 38.32
C SER A 329 2.58 -15.44 37.91
N ASN A 330 2.68 -14.13 38.11
CA ASN A 330 1.59 -13.17 37.89
C ASN A 330 2.14 -11.79 37.46
N SER A 331 1.24 -10.86 37.12
CA SER A 331 1.60 -9.52 36.68
C SER A 331 2.32 -8.69 37.76
N ASP A 332 2.01 -8.88 39.04
CA ASP A 332 2.66 -8.14 40.12
C ASP A 332 4.12 -8.59 40.28
N ASP A 333 4.40 -9.89 40.18
CA ASP A 333 5.76 -10.44 40.17
C ASP A 333 6.57 -9.89 38.99
N LEU A 334 5.96 -9.82 37.80
CA LEU A 334 6.59 -9.23 36.62
C LEU A 334 6.95 -7.77 36.85
N MET A 335 6.02 -6.97 37.38
CA MET A 335 6.26 -5.54 37.59
C MET A 335 7.34 -5.29 38.65
N LYS A 336 7.35 -6.08 39.74
CA LYS A 336 8.43 -6.06 40.74
C LYS A 336 9.77 -6.46 40.12
N PHE A 337 9.82 -7.51 39.30
CA PHE A 337 11.03 -7.90 38.59
C PHE A 337 11.56 -6.77 37.69
N LEU A 338 10.68 -6.11 36.93
CA LEU A 338 11.07 -4.96 36.11
C LEU A 338 11.58 -3.80 36.98
N GLN A 339 10.93 -3.54 38.11
CA GLN A 339 11.33 -2.50 39.06
C GLN A 339 12.71 -2.81 39.66
N GLU A 340 12.96 -4.02 40.14
CA GLU A 340 14.26 -4.44 40.70
C GLU A 340 15.40 -4.27 39.68
N ARG A 341 15.13 -4.54 38.39
CA ARG A 341 16.12 -4.41 37.32
C ARG A 341 16.37 -2.96 36.91
N ILE A 342 15.30 -2.17 36.78
CA ILE A 342 15.37 -0.80 36.23
C ILE A 342 15.68 0.23 37.32
N GLY A 343 15.18 0.00 38.54
CA GLY A 343 15.30 0.85 39.72
C GLY A 343 13.98 1.54 40.11
N ASP A 344 13.74 1.63 41.42
CA ASP A 344 12.53 2.20 42.04
C ASP A 344 12.31 3.68 41.69
N GLU A 345 13.37 4.41 41.37
CA GLU A 345 13.29 5.82 40.96
C GLU A 345 12.62 6.00 39.59
N ILE A 346 12.69 4.97 38.73
CA ILE A 346 12.20 4.98 37.35
C ILE A 346 10.87 4.24 37.22
N LEU A 347 10.73 3.08 37.86
CA LEU A 347 9.50 2.30 37.82
C LEU A 347 8.99 2.09 39.24
N LYS A 348 7.80 2.60 39.54
CA LYS A 348 7.18 2.44 40.86
C LYS A 348 5.66 2.31 40.77
N PRO A 349 5.00 1.66 41.75
CA PRO A 349 3.55 1.69 41.84
C PRO A 349 3.05 3.14 42.02
N ASP A 350 1.86 3.43 41.49
CA ASP A 350 1.18 4.70 41.71
C ASP A 350 0.62 4.73 43.13
N ASP A 351 0.99 5.74 43.91
CA ASP A 351 0.59 5.91 45.31
C ASP A 351 -0.94 5.98 45.48
N LYS A 352 -1.66 6.44 44.44
CA LYS A 352 -3.12 6.56 44.46
C LYS A 352 -3.85 5.29 44.00
N ASP A 353 -3.20 4.47 43.19
CA ASP A 353 -3.79 3.26 42.62
C ASP A 353 -2.68 2.23 42.37
N PRO A 354 -2.45 1.29 43.31
CA PRO A 354 -1.34 0.33 43.22
C PRO A 354 -1.43 -0.61 42.00
N LYS A 355 -2.57 -0.65 41.29
CA LYS A 355 -2.71 -1.35 40.00
C LYS A 355 -2.05 -0.60 38.84
N LYS A 356 -1.73 0.67 39.00
CA LYS A 356 -0.99 1.45 38.01
C LYS A 356 0.47 1.55 38.40
N TRP A 357 1.32 1.55 37.40
CA TRP A 357 2.75 1.70 37.57
C TRP A 357 3.23 2.91 36.79
N LEU A 358 3.97 3.79 37.46
CA LEU A 358 4.51 5.01 36.91
C LEU A 358 5.88 4.74 36.32
N ILE A 359 6.09 5.19 35.07
CA ILE A 359 7.40 5.27 34.44
C ILE A 359 7.89 6.71 34.58
N ASN A 360 8.70 6.95 35.60
CA ASN A 360 9.33 8.23 35.85
C ASN A 360 10.58 8.41 34.98
N GLN A 361 10.60 9.47 34.19
CA GLN A 361 11.76 9.84 33.40
C GLN A 361 12.13 11.28 33.76
N PRO A 362 13.16 11.51 34.59
CA PRO A 362 13.50 12.83 35.11
C PRO A 362 14.14 13.69 34.00
N ASN A 363 13.31 14.13 33.06
CA ASN A 363 13.71 14.93 31.93
C ASN A 363 13.76 16.42 32.33
N SER A 364 12.89 16.92 33.21
CA SER A 364 13.04 18.29 33.72
C SER A 364 12.46 18.45 35.13
N LYS A 365 12.87 19.51 35.85
CA LYS A 365 12.33 19.83 37.19
C LYS A 365 10.83 20.22 37.18
N ASN A 366 10.33 20.67 36.03
CA ASN A 366 8.93 21.10 35.84
C ASN A 366 8.19 20.18 34.85
N ASP A 367 8.64 18.93 34.71
CA ASP A 367 8.03 17.97 33.79
C ASP A 367 6.70 17.46 34.34
N SER A 368 5.61 17.78 33.63
CA SER A 368 4.26 17.30 33.96
C SER A 368 3.88 16.01 33.22
N THR A 369 4.82 15.42 32.48
CA THR A 369 4.59 14.18 31.73
C THR A 369 4.29 13.02 32.68
N LEU A 370 3.19 12.32 32.43
CA LEU A 370 2.75 11.16 33.20
C LEU A 370 2.67 9.93 32.28
N ILE A 371 3.57 8.97 32.49
CA ILE A 371 3.58 7.71 31.74
C ILE A 371 3.17 6.60 32.70
N GLN A 372 2.07 5.91 32.38
CA GLN A 372 1.51 4.88 33.25
C GLN A 372 1.27 3.57 32.50
N LEU A 373 1.67 2.47 33.11
CA LEU A 373 1.26 1.11 32.77
C LEU A 373 0.01 0.74 33.59
N GLN A 374 -0.87 -0.09 33.03
CA GLN A 374 -2.05 -0.62 33.74
C GLN A 374 -1.96 -2.14 33.87
N SER A 375 -1.79 -2.65 35.09
CA SER A 375 -1.71 -4.09 35.37
C SER A 375 -2.90 -4.89 34.81
N ASP A 376 -4.12 -4.37 34.95
CA ASP A 376 -5.36 -5.00 34.43
C ASP A 376 -5.38 -5.19 32.89
N LYS A 377 -4.48 -4.52 32.15
CA LYS A 377 -4.35 -4.65 30.69
C LYS A 377 -3.11 -5.44 30.24
N GLN A 378 -2.19 -5.71 31.16
CA GLN A 378 -0.98 -6.48 30.85
C GLN A 378 -1.36 -7.92 30.55
N LYS A 379 -0.63 -8.54 29.63
CA LYS A 379 -0.85 -9.94 29.29
C LYS A 379 0.44 -10.70 29.45
N LEU A 380 0.38 -11.74 30.26
CA LEU A 380 1.48 -12.59 30.64
C LEU A 380 1.21 -14.00 30.12
N PHE A 381 2.16 -14.55 29.36
CA PHE A 381 2.12 -15.93 28.89
C PHE A 381 3.39 -16.64 29.35
N LEU A 382 3.21 -17.63 30.21
CA LEU A 382 4.26 -18.53 30.67
C LEU A 382 4.23 -19.76 29.77
N LEU A 383 5.26 -19.93 28.93
CA LEU A 383 5.28 -20.93 27.88
C LEU A 383 6.47 -21.86 28.07
N GLU A 384 6.20 -23.17 28.03
CA GLU A 384 7.20 -24.21 28.17
C GLU A 384 6.91 -25.39 27.22
N GLY A 385 7.98 -25.97 26.71
CA GLY A 385 7.99 -27.22 25.97
C GLY A 385 7.00 -27.27 24.80
N ARG A 386 6.49 -28.48 24.55
CA ARG A 386 5.61 -28.76 23.40
C ARG A 386 4.26 -28.07 23.49
N THR A 387 3.68 -27.95 24.68
CA THR A 387 2.40 -27.28 24.89
C THR A 387 2.47 -25.79 24.57
N GLY A 388 3.60 -25.14 24.89
CA GLY A 388 3.85 -23.76 24.49
C GLY A 388 3.91 -23.59 22.97
N LEU A 389 4.59 -24.51 22.27
CA LEU A 389 4.64 -24.53 20.80
C LEU A 389 3.27 -24.74 20.18
N ASP A 390 2.46 -25.67 20.69
CA ASP A 390 1.12 -25.94 20.14
C ASP A 390 0.17 -24.74 20.33
N LEU A 391 0.27 -24.01 21.44
CA LEU A 391 -0.46 -22.74 21.65
C LEU A 391 0.01 -21.66 20.66
N LEU A 392 1.33 -21.53 20.46
CA LEU A 392 1.91 -20.58 19.52
C LEU A 392 1.45 -20.88 18.09
N ASP A 393 1.46 -22.15 17.68
CA ASP A 393 0.99 -22.59 16.37
C ASP A 393 -0.49 -22.25 16.15
N SER A 394 -1.34 -22.38 17.19
CA SER A 394 -2.76 -21.97 17.10
C SER A 394 -2.91 -20.46 16.89
N ILE A 395 -2.11 -19.64 17.58
CA ILE A 395 -2.17 -18.17 17.48
C ILE A 395 -1.67 -17.72 16.11
N GLU A 396 -0.53 -18.27 15.70
CA GLU A 396 0.05 -17.99 14.41
C GLU A 396 -0.87 -18.40 13.27
N LYS A 397 -1.53 -19.57 13.36
CA LYS A 397 -2.50 -20.01 12.37
C LYS A 397 -3.62 -18.99 12.17
N ASP A 398 -4.25 -18.51 13.23
CA ASP A 398 -5.31 -17.48 13.15
C ASP A 398 -4.81 -16.18 12.50
N ILE A 399 -3.60 -15.73 12.87
CA ILE A 399 -2.97 -14.53 12.32
C ILE A 399 -2.60 -14.73 10.84
N TYR A 400 -2.04 -15.89 10.51
CA TYR A 400 -1.66 -16.26 9.16
C TYR A 400 -2.86 -16.42 8.26
N GLU A 401 -3.99 -16.92 8.75
CA GLU A 401 -5.24 -17.00 7.98
C GLU A 401 -5.68 -15.58 7.54
N LEU A 402 -5.81 -14.64 8.47
CA LEU A 402 -6.17 -13.23 8.15
C LEU A 402 -5.11 -12.53 7.28
N SER A 403 -3.83 -12.73 7.57
CA SER A 403 -2.73 -12.16 6.77
C SER A 403 -2.61 -12.78 5.38
N SER A 404 -2.94 -14.07 5.25
CA SER A 404 -2.99 -14.76 3.98
C SER A 404 -4.15 -14.24 3.14
N GLU A 405 -5.32 -14.02 3.72
CA GLU A 405 -6.49 -13.44 3.07
C GLU A 405 -6.14 -12.07 2.43
N HIS A 406 -5.39 -11.22 3.14
CA HIS A 406 -4.88 -9.94 2.61
C HIS A 406 -4.06 -10.09 1.32
N ARG A 407 -3.40 -11.24 1.11
CA ARG A 407 -2.55 -11.50 -0.07
C ARG A 407 -3.33 -12.05 -1.27
N LEU A 408 -4.55 -12.54 -1.06
CA LEU A 408 -5.36 -13.18 -2.10
C LEU A 408 -6.11 -12.15 -2.96
N MET A 409 -6.57 -12.59 -4.15
CA MET A 409 -7.62 -11.91 -4.88
C MET A 409 -8.98 -12.23 -4.24
N PRO A 410 -9.88 -11.24 -4.13
CA PRO A 410 -11.19 -11.46 -3.51
C PRO A 410 -12.04 -12.39 -4.38
N SER A 411 -12.67 -13.38 -3.76
CA SER A 411 -13.67 -14.21 -4.44
C SER A 411 -15.06 -13.62 -4.18
N PRO A 412 -15.83 -13.25 -5.22
CA PRO A 412 -17.12 -12.57 -5.04
C PRO A 412 -18.14 -13.35 -4.22
N ASP A 413 -18.20 -14.68 -4.39
CA ASP A 413 -19.20 -15.52 -3.71
C ASP A 413 -18.81 -15.90 -2.27
N GLN A 414 -17.62 -15.52 -1.83
CA GLN A 414 -17.07 -15.88 -0.52
C GLN A 414 -16.86 -14.65 0.39
N LEU A 415 -17.37 -13.48 0.02
CA LEU A 415 -17.24 -12.27 0.83
C LEU A 415 -17.77 -12.51 2.25
N ASP A 416 -18.98 -13.04 2.38
CA ASP A 416 -19.63 -13.30 3.66
C ASP A 416 -19.11 -14.55 4.39
N GLN A 417 -18.40 -15.43 3.67
CA GLN A 417 -17.81 -16.66 4.22
C GLN A 417 -16.32 -16.51 4.58
N SER A 418 -15.75 -15.36 4.26
CA SER A 418 -14.35 -15.03 4.53
C SER A 418 -14.04 -15.07 6.03
N THR A 419 -12.77 -15.29 6.38
CA THR A 419 -12.32 -15.27 7.78
C THR A 419 -12.60 -13.90 8.39
N ALA A 420 -12.35 -12.81 7.65
CA ALA A 420 -12.71 -11.47 8.07
C ALA A 420 -14.22 -11.28 8.36
N ALA A 421 -15.13 -11.79 7.52
CA ALA A 421 -16.57 -11.69 7.76
C ALA A 421 -17.04 -12.55 8.95
N LYS A 422 -16.46 -13.74 9.13
CA LYS A 422 -16.72 -14.59 10.30
C LYS A 422 -16.30 -13.92 11.61
N VAL A 423 -15.15 -13.26 11.63
CA VAL A 423 -14.67 -12.50 12.79
C VAL A 423 -15.61 -11.34 13.14
N LEU A 424 -16.10 -10.60 12.14
CA LEU A 424 -16.99 -9.47 12.33
C LEU A 424 -18.41 -9.88 12.77
N SER A 425 -18.93 -11.01 12.25
CA SER A 425 -20.23 -11.54 12.65
C SER A 425 -20.21 -12.14 14.06
N ALA A 426 -19.15 -12.87 14.42
CA ALA A 426 -18.95 -13.43 15.76
C ALA A 426 -18.69 -12.36 16.83
N ALA A 427 -18.28 -11.15 16.45
CA ALA A 427 -18.07 -10.05 17.39
C ALA A 427 -19.34 -9.63 18.14
N GLY A 428 -20.53 -9.89 17.57
CA GLY A 428 -21.82 -9.54 18.15
C GLY A 428 -22.33 -10.48 19.25
N SER A 429 -21.67 -11.62 19.50
CA SER A 429 -21.99 -12.52 20.62
C SER A 429 -21.18 -12.13 21.85
N VAL A 430 -21.73 -11.24 22.66
CA VAL A 430 -21.20 -10.90 23.99
C VAL A 430 -21.43 -12.09 24.92
N GLY A 431 -20.36 -12.72 25.42
CA GLY A 431 -20.50 -13.74 26.46
C GLY A 431 -19.29 -14.63 26.70
N GLU A 432 -18.80 -15.34 25.70
CA GLU A 432 -17.92 -16.49 25.96
C GLU A 432 -16.78 -16.55 24.95
N ASN A 433 -15.56 -16.31 25.45
CA ASN A 433 -14.27 -16.83 24.99
C ASN A 433 -13.21 -16.17 25.88
N ALA A 434 -13.15 -16.65 27.12
CA ALA A 434 -12.06 -16.33 28.04
C ALA A 434 -10.75 -16.96 27.54
N ASP A 435 -9.63 -16.30 27.86
CA ASP A 435 -8.28 -16.88 27.95
C ASP A 435 -7.51 -17.29 26.69
N THR A 436 -7.59 -16.51 25.61
CA THR A 436 -6.53 -16.58 24.58
C THR A 436 -5.97 -15.20 24.24
N LEU A 437 -4.70 -15.17 23.83
CA LEU A 437 -3.94 -14.03 23.27
C LEU A 437 -4.80 -13.18 22.29
N ARG A 438 -5.78 -13.83 21.64
CA ARG A 438 -6.89 -13.32 20.82
C ARG A 438 -7.60 -12.05 21.32
N ARG A 439 -7.76 -11.84 22.64
CA ARG A 439 -8.38 -10.60 23.16
C ARG A 439 -7.45 -9.38 23.13
N ALA A 440 -6.13 -9.55 23.02
CA ALA A 440 -5.17 -8.43 23.05
C ALA A 440 -5.37 -7.53 21.82
N ASP A 441 -5.62 -8.19 20.70
CA ASP A 441 -5.83 -7.57 19.41
C ASP A 441 -7.30 -7.58 18.97
N GLY A 442 -8.29 -7.90 19.82
CA GLY A 442 -9.68 -8.11 19.38
C GLY A 442 -10.26 -6.94 18.57
N LEU A 443 -10.09 -5.71 19.06
CA LEU A 443 -10.49 -4.49 18.34
C LEU A 443 -9.63 -4.27 17.08
N THR A 444 -8.32 -4.52 17.16
CA THR A 444 -7.37 -4.39 16.04
C THR A 444 -7.70 -5.38 14.91
N ILE A 445 -8.00 -6.63 15.25
CA ILE A 445 -8.42 -7.72 14.37
C ILE A 445 -9.77 -7.39 13.73
N ARG A 446 -10.75 -6.87 14.48
CA ARG A 446 -12.03 -6.42 13.90
C ARG A 446 -11.85 -5.27 12.92
N ARG A 447 -11.05 -4.26 13.29
CA ARG A 447 -10.71 -3.14 12.39
C ARG A 447 -9.97 -3.61 11.15
N LEU A 448 -9.03 -4.52 11.30
CA LEU A 448 -8.31 -5.15 10.19
C LEU A 448 -9.28 -5.93 9.29
N SER A 449 -10.14 -6.75 9.88
CA SER A 449 -11.16 -7.54 9.17
C SER A 449 -12.08 -6.64 8.34
N TRP A 450 -12.53 -5.53 8.92
CA TRP A 450 -13.34 -4.55 8.19
C TRP A 450 -12.55 -3.84 7.08
N ALA A 451 -11.30 -3.46 7.35
CA ALA A 451 -10.43 -2.85 6.35
C ALA A 451 -10.16 -3.79 5.16
N LEU A 452 -10.06 -5.10 5.41
CA LEU A 452 -9.93 -6.17 4.41
C LEU A 452 -11.21 -6.29 3.58
N GLN A 453 -12.38 -6.39 4.21
CA GLN A 453 -13.67 -6.42 3.51
C GLN A 453 -13.85 -5.23 2.57
N LEU A 454 -13.60 -4.00 3.07
CA LEU A 454 -13.61 -2.80 2.25
C LEU A 454 -12.62 -2.87 1.07
N ARG A 455 -11.42 -3.42 1.28
CA ARG A 455 -10.43 -3.60 0.20
C ARG A 455 -10.88 -4.62 -0.84
N HIS A 456 -11.56 -5.69 -0.42
CA HIS A 456 -12.11 -6.70 -1.31
C HIS A 456 -13.17 -6.10 -2.23
N VAL A 457 -14.17 -5.42 -1.67
CA VAL A 457 -15.23 -4.81 -2.49
C VAL A 457 -14.70 -3.66 -3.36
N GLU A 458 -13.73 -2.86 -2.89
CA GLU A 458 -13.07 -1.85 -3.73
C GLU A 458 -12.29 -2.48 -4.90
N THR A 459 -11.68 -3.65 -4.69
CA THR A 459 -11.00 -4.39 -5.76
C THR A 459 -12.03 -4.91 -6.77
N LEU A 460 -13.15 -5.47 -6.30
CA LEU A 460 -14.24 -5.91 -7.16
C LEU A 460 -14.87 -4.74 -7.94
N ALA A 461 -15.07 -3.58 -7.33
CA ALA A 461 -15.60 -2.39 -7.99
C ALA A 461 -14.68 -1.86 -9.09
N ARG A 462 -13.36 -1.97 -8.91
CA ARG A 462 -12.39 -1.63 -9.95
C ARG A 462 -12.45 -2.62 -11.11
N ASP A 463 -12.56 -3.91 -10.80
CA ASP A 463 -12.37 -4.98 -11.78
C ASP A 463 -13.65 -5.34 -12.52
N LEU A 464 -14.82 -5.19 -11.88
CA LEU A 464 -16.11 -5.64 -12.38
C LEU A 464 -17.05 -4.46 -12.65
N PRO A 465 -17.77 -4.48 -13.79
CA PRO A 465 -18.87 -3.54 -14.03
C PRO A 465 -19.91 -3.64 -12.91
N SER A 466 -20.39 -2.50 -12.41
CA SER A 466 -21.32 -2.44 -11.27
C SER A 466 -22.57 -3.32 -11.45
N LYS A 467 -23.10 -3.49 -12.66
CA LYS A 467 -24.29 -4.34 -12.85
C LYS A 467 -24.06 -5.84 -12.63
N VAL A 468 -22.83 -6.33 -12.79
CA VAL A 468 -22.52 -7.77 -12.85
C VAL A 468 -22.52 -8.45 -11.48
N TRP A 469 -22.19 -7.73 -10.42
CA TRP A 469 -22.01 -8.25 -9.06
C TRP A 469 -22.90 -7.52 -8.04
N LYS A 470 -24.06 -7.05 -8.51
CA LYS A 470 -25.01 -6.28 -7.69
C LYS A 470 -25.46 -7.07 -6.46
N LYS A 471 -25.76 -8.37 -6.62
CA LYS A 471 -26.17 -9.24 -5.51
C LYS A 471 -25.13 -9.22 -4.37
N GLN A 472 -23.87 -9.47 -4.70
CA GLN A 472 -22.77 -9.50 -3.72
C GLN A 472 -22.55 -8.12 -3.07
N ARG A 473 -22.76 -7.02 -3.81
CA ARG A 473 -22.73 -5.67 -3.21
C ARG A 473 -23.88 -5.40 -2.26
N ASP A 474 -25.10 -5.76 -2.65
CA ASP A 474 -26.28 -5.59 -1.81
C ASP A 474 -26.13 -6.41 -0.51
N GLU A 475 -25.59 -7.63 -0.61
CA GLU A 475 -25.19 -8.47 0.54
C GLU A 475 -24.13 -7.78 1.41
N PHE A 476 -23.08 -7.20 0.82
CA PHE A 476 -22.07 -6.43 1.55
C PHE A 476 -22.65 -5.21 2.27
N TYR A 477 -23.52 -4.42 1.64
CA TYR A 477 -24.18 -3.29 2.31
C TYR A 477 -25.06 -3.76 3.45
N GLN A 478 -25.82 -4.84 3.25
CA GLN A 478 -26.64 -5.44 4.29
C GLN A 478 -25.77 -5.95 5.46
N PHE A 479 -24.61 -6.54 5.17
CA PHE A 479 -23.64 -6.94 6.17
C PHE A 479 -23.13 -5.72 6.97
N ALA A 480 -22.73 -4.65 6.28
CA ALA A 480 -22.29 -3.41 6.92
C ALA A 480 -23.39 -2.81 7.81
N HIS A 481 -24.63 -2.81 7.35
CA HIS A 481 -25.80 -2.41 8.10
C HIS A 481 -26.05 -3.26 9.35
N ASN A 482 -25.81 -4.57 9.28
CA ASN A 482 -26.09 -5.51 10.36
C ASN A 482 -24.96 -5.67 11.37
N HIS A 483 -23.73 -5.30 11.02
CA HIS A 483 -22.54 -5.58 11.85
C HIS A 483 -21.64 -4.37 12.11
N ILE A 484 -21.67 -3.34 11.27
CA ILE A 484 -20.77 -2.19 11.36
C ILE A 484 -21.50 -0.93 11.82
N LEU A 485 -22.66 -0.65 11.21
CA LEU A 485 -23.52 0.51 11.48
C LEU A 485 -24.52 0.23 12.62
N ARG A 486 -24.10 -0.49 13.66
CA ARG A 486 -24.92 -0.74 14.86
C ARG A 486 -24.51 0.19 16.00
N PRO A 487 -25.43 0.54 16.92
CA PRO A 487 -25.13 1.38 18.08
C PRO A 487 -23.97 0.87 18.94
N ASP A 488 -23.84 -0.44 19.13
CA ASP A 488 -22.80 -1.05 19.97
C ASP A 488 -21.44 -1.21 19.26
N SER A 489 -21.39 -1.11 17.92
CA SER A 489 -20.17 -1.28 17.13
C SER A 489 -19.66 0.02 16.47
N ILE A 490 -20.51 1.06 16.37
CA ILE A 490 -20.22 2.25 15.56
C ILE A 490 -18.94 2.97 16.01
N PHE A 491 -18.63 2.99 17.31
CA PHE A 491 -17.39 3.59 17.83
C PHE A 491 -16.14 2.84 17.36
N GLU A 492 -16.20 1.52 17.24
CA GLU A 492 -15.06 0.69 16.80
C GLU A 492 -14.66 1.00 15.35
N HIS A 493 -15.66 1.31 14.51
CA HIS A 493 -15.53 1.49 13.07
C HIS A 493 -15.67 2.94 12.58
N PHE A 494 -15.79 3.92 13.49
CA PHE A 494 -16.02 5.33 13.18
C PHE A 494 -15.08 5.87 12.09
N SER A 495 -13.77 5.60 12.18
CA SER A 495 -12.78 6.06 11.21
C SER A 495 -12.86 5.38 9.82
N TYR A 496 -13.67 4.32 9.69
CA TYR A 496 -13.86 3.57 8.45
C TYR A 496 -15.19 3.87 7.76
N LEU A 497 -16.14 4.52 8.46
CA LEU A 497 -17.42 4.93 7.87
C LEU A 497 -17.25 5.82 6.62
N PRO A 498 -16.30 6.79 6.58
CA PRO A 498 -16.10 7.62 5.39
C PRO A 498 -15.66 6.79 4.17
N ARG A 499 -14.93 5.68 4.39
CA ARG A 499 -14.52 4.78 3.31
C ARG A 499 -15.70 3.94 2.80
N LEU A 500 -16.60 3.50 3.68
CA LEU A 500 -17.85 2.82 3.31
C LEU A 500 -18.77 3.76 2.51
N LEU A 501 -18.96 5.00 2.98
CA LEU A 501 -19.71 6.02 2.25
C LEU A 501 -19.08 6.31 0.89
N GLY A 502 -17.76 6.55 0.86
CA GLY A 502 -17.02 6.81 -0.37
C GLY A 502 -17.14 5.67 -1.38
N PHE A 503 -17.17 4.42 -0.93
CA PHE A 503 -17.41 3.26 -1.80
C PHE A 503 -18.77 3.34 -2.52
N ALA A 504 -19.86 3.67 -1.80
CA ALA A 504 -21.19 3.83 -2.40
C ALA A 504 -21.25 5.02 -3.37
N ILE A 505 -20.63 6.15 -3.00
CA ILE A 505 -20.55 7.35 -3.85
C ILE A 505 -19.77 7.05 -5.13
N GLY A 506 -18.62 6.40 -5.05
CA GLY A 506 -17.79 6.05 -6.21
C GLY A 506 -18.44 5.07 -7.19
N LEU A 507 -19.54 4.41 -6.78
CA LEU A 507 -20.37 3.56 -7.63
C LEU A 507 -21.65 4.25 -8.11
N ASN A 508 -21.85 5.53 -7.78
CA ASN A 508 -23.08 6.29 -8.03
C ASN A 508 -24.34 5.67 -7.41
N GLU A 509 -24.19 4.99 -6.27
CA GLU A 509 -25.29 4.36 -5.51
C GLU A 509 -25.79 5.30 -4.40
N TRP A 510 -26.32 6.47 -4.80
CA TRP A 510 -26.72 7.57 -3.90
C TRP A 510 -27.72 7.18 -2.80
N HIS A 511 -28.65 6.27 -3.09
CA HIS A 511 -29.56 5.76 -2.07
C HIS A 511 -28.84 4.98 -0.96
N GLN A 512 -27.83 4.17 -1.31
CA GLN A 512 -27.01 3.48 -0.32
C GLN A 512 -26.15 4.47 0.46
N ALA A 513 -25.59 5.48 -0.22
CA ALA A 513 -24.85 6.56 0.43
C ALA A 513 -25.70 7.29 1.49
N GLU A 514 -26.94 7.65 1.15
CA GLU A 514 -27.91 8.24 2.07
C GLU A 514 -28.23 7.31 3.25
N LEU A 515 -28.53 6.03 2.98
CA LEU A 515 -28.82 5.04 4.03
C LEU A 515 -27.63 4.84 5.00
N ILE A 516 -26.40 4.85 4.51
CA ILE A 516 -25.19 4.76 5.34
C ILE A 516 -25.12 5.95 6.31
N VAL A 517 -25.33 7.18 5.81
CA VAL A 517 -25.32 8.40 6.64
C VAL A 517 -26.45 8.36 7.67
N LEU A 518 -27.68 8.11 7.23
CA LEU A 518 -28.85 8.06 8.11
C LEU A 518 -28.71 7.02 9.22
N ARG A 519 -28.26 5.79 8.88
CA ARG A 519 -28.07 4.74 9.89
C ARG A 519 -26.90 5.02 10.83
N ALA A 520 -25.85 5.68 10.36
CA ALA A 520 -24.76 6.10 11.23
C ALA A 520 -25.25 7.11 12.27
N TYR A 521 -26.00 8.15 11.86
CA TYR A 521 -26.58 9.13 12.77
C TYR A 521 -27.62 8.50 13.70
N GLN A 522 -28.53 7.68 13.16
CA GLN A 522 -29.51 6.96 13.97
C GLN A 522 -28.84 6.07 15.03
N SER A 523 -27.72 5.42 14.69
CA SER A 523 -27.01 4.59 15.65
C SER A 523 -26.36 5.40 16.77
N LEU A 524 -25.83 6.59 16.45
CA LEU A 524 -25.35 7.53 17.46
C LEU A 524 -26.51 8.05 18.34
N ASP A 525 -27.68 8.32 17.76
CA ASP A 525 -28.87 8.75 18.51
C ASP A 525 -29.43 7.68 19.42
N LEU A 526 -29.51 6.43 18.95
CA LEU A 526 -29.94 5.30 19.78
C LEU A 526 -28.96 5.03 20.91
N LEU A 527 -27.65 5.13 20.64
CA LEU A 527 -26.61 4.98 21.65
C LEU A 527 -26.66 6.11 22.68
N LYS A 528 -26.86 7.35 22.24
CA LYS A 528 -27.11 8.52 23.08
C LYS A 528 -28.32 8.27 23.98
N ALA A 529 -29.47 7.93 23.41
CA ALA A 529 -30.68 7.64 24.16
C ALA A 529 -30.44 6.54 25.20
N ALA A 530 -29.83 5.42 24.83
CA ALA A 530 -29.58 4.31 25.75
C ALA A 530 -28.58 4.62 26.88
N ILE A 531 -27.70 5.61 26.71
CA ILE A 531 -26.78 6.07 27.75
C ILE A 531 -27.46 7.10 28.67
N PHE A 532 -28.34 7.95 28.12
CA PHE A 532 -29.02 9.02 28.85
C PHE A 532 -30.34 8.60 29.52
N ASP A 533 -30.97 7.52 29.06
CA ASP A 533 -32.23 6.95 29.59
C ASP A 533 -32.00 5.96 30.76
N GLN A 534 -30.74 5.83 31.21
CA GLN A 534 -30.44 5.10 32.45
C GLN A 534 -30.77 6.05 33.61
N ASP A 535 -31.75 5.70 34.45
CA ASP A 535 -32.12 6.41 35.70
C ASP A 535 -30.89 6.67 36.59
N ARG A 536 -30.14 7.72 36.27
CA ARG A 536 -28.85 8.08 36.86
C ARG A 536 -28.77 9.58 37.01
N ALA A 537 -28.34 10.03 38.18
CA ALA A 537 -28.14 11.45 38.46
C ALA A 537 -26.94 12.06 37.68
N LYS A 538 -26.04 11.24 37.11
CA LYS A 538 -24.80 11.65 36.43
C LYS A 538 -24.45 10.72 35.25
N PHE A 539 -24.00 11.29 34.13
CA PHE A 539 -23.64 10.58 32.90
C PHE A 539 -22.14 10.31 32.82
N TYR A 540 -21.71 9.17 33.34
CA TYR A 540 -20.29 8.82 33.40
C TYR A 540 -19.72 8.34 32.05
N GLY A 541 -18.59 8.92 31.65
CA GLY A 541 -17.79 8.45 30.51
C GLY A 541 -16.31 8.80 30.65
N GLU A 542 -15.56 8.67 29.57
CA GLU A 542 -14.15 9.04 29.51
C GLU A 542 -13.86 10.05 28.38
N VAL A 543 -13.12 11.10 28.67
CA VAL A 543 -12.54 12.02 27.65
C VAL A 543 -11.03 12.05 27.84
N ASN A 544 -10.27 11.76 26.78
CA ASN A 544 -8.81 11.60 26.82
C ASN A 544 -8.32 10.54 27.85
N GLY A 545 -9.22 9.69 28.35
CA GLY A 545 -8.97 8.68 29.39
C GLY A 545 -9.11 9.17 30.83
N SER A 546 -9.53 10.42 31.03
CA SER A 546 -10.04 10.92 32.31
C SER A 546 -11.52 10.57 32.43
N LYS A 547 -11.94 10.06 33.60
CA LYS A 547 -13.36 9.83 33.90
C LYS A 547 -14.04 11.17 34.14
N CYS A 548 -15.18 11.39 33.49
CA CYS A 548 -15.88 12.67 33.49
C CYS A 548 -17.40 12.47 33.52
N ASP A 549 -18.10 13.46 34.06
CA ASP A 549 -19.53 13.63 33.81
C ASP A 549 -19.70 14.33 32.46
N LEU A 550 -20.34 13.66 31.50
CA LEU A 550 -20.44 14.12 30.12
C LEU A 550 -21.64 15.04 29.93
N HIS A 551 -21.44 16.12 29.17
CA HIS A 551 -22.55 16.90 28.63
C HIS A 551 -23.17 16.19 27.44
N GLU A 552 -24.48 16.36 27.27
CA GLU A 552 -25.21 15.84 26.11
C GLU A 552 -24.68 16.40 24.78
N ASP A 553 -24.13 17.62 24.80
CA ASP A 553 -23.54 18.31 23.64
C ASP A 553 -22.40 17.53 22.97
N ILE A 554 -21.71 16.63 23.68
CA ILE A 554 -20.63 15.81 23.11
C ILE A 554 -21.12 14.99 21.90
N TRP A 555 -22.39 14.58 21.89
CA TRP A 555 -22.98 13.82 20.79
C TRP A 555 -23.15 14.68 19.54
N GLN A 556 -23.42 15.98 19.70
CA GLN A 556 -23.45 16.91 18.57
C GLN A 556 -22.04 17.11 18.01
N GLU A 557 -21.03 17.23 18.87
CA GLU A 557 -19.62 17.35 18.44
C GLU A 557 -19.11 16.11 17.67
N ILE A 558 -19.56 14.91 18.06
CA ILE A 558 -19.24 13.66 17.36
C ILE A 558 -19.96 13.57 16.02
N LYS A 559 -21.26 13.90 15.98
CA LYS A 559 -22.01 13.95 14.72
C LYS A 559 -21.37 14.95 13.77
N HIS A 560 -21.04 16.14 14.27
CA HIS A 560 -20.33 17.17 13.52
C HIS A 560 -18.99 16.65 12.94
N SER A 561 -18.17 16.02 13.78
CA SER A 561 -16.91 15.41 13.34
C SER A 561 -17.11 14.35 12.27
N LEU A 562 -18.18 13.54 12.37
CA LEU A 562 -18.55 12.55 11.36
C LEU A 562 -19.03 13.21 10.06
N THR A 563 -19.86 14.25 10.13
CA THR A 563 -20.36 15.02 8.98
C THR A 563 -19.20 15.58 8.16
N ILE A 564 -18.20 16.18 8.81
CA ILE A 564 -17.01 16.69 8.11
C ILE A 564 -16.26 15.56 7.40
N LEU A 565 -16.08 14.41 8.05
CA LEU A 565 -15.43 13.25 7.43
C LEU A 565 -16.23 12.71 6.24
N PHE A 566 -17.56 12.73 6.31
CA PHE A 566 -18.43 12.35 5.20
C PHE A 566 -18.35 13.32 4.02
N ILE A 567 -18.24 14.63 4.28
CA ILE A 567 -18.03 15.65 3.23
C ILE A 567 -16.67 15.48 2.55
N ASP A 568 -15.59 15.28 3.32
CA ASP A 568 -14.26 14.99 2.76
C ASP A 568 -14.27 13.70 1.93
N ALA A 569 -14.95 12.64 2.42
CA ALA A 569 -15.12 11.42 1.63
C ALA A 569 -15.95 11.65 0.36
N ALA A 570 -17.06 12.38 0.42
CA ALA A 570 -17.89 12.67 -0.73
C ALA A 570 -17.10 13.41 -1.82
N THR A 571 -16.31 14.44 -1.45
CA THR A 571 -15.46 15.16 -2.41
C THR A 571 -14.36 14.27 -3.01
N LYS A 572 -13.75 13.38 -2.21
CA LYS A 572 -12.68 12.49 -2.68
C LYS A 572 -13.18 11.40 -3.62
N TYR A 573 -14.34 10.82 -3.35
CA TYR A 573 -14.87 9.66 -4.07
C TYR A 573 -15.81 10.01 -5.22
N TYR A 574 -16.14 11.28 -5.43
CA TYR A 574 -16.98 11.72 -6.53
C TYR A 574 -16.41 11.26 -7.89
N ASP A 575 -17.27 10.69 -8.75
CA ASP A 575 -16.84 10.15 -10.04
C ASP A 575 -16.31 11.28 -10.95
N PRO A 576 -15.06 11.19 -11.45
CA PRO A 576 -14.52 12.18 -12.38
C PRO A 576 -15.36 12.40 -13.64
N LYS A 577 -16.07 11.38 -14.14
CA LYS A 577 -16.91 11.48 -15.35
C LYS A 577 -18.10 12.41 -15.13
N ASP A 578 -18.67 12.32 -13.94
CA ASP A 578 -19.86 13.05 -13.50
C ASP A 578 -19.62 14.54 -13.20
N LEU A 579 -18.36 14.99 -13.24
CA LEU A 579 -18.02 16.41 -13.13
C LEU A 579 -18.26 17.18 -14.42
N PHE A 580 -18.33 16.48 -15.56
CA PHE A 580 -18.29 17.11 -16.88
C PHE A 580 -19.42 16.67 -17.82
N GLU A 581 -20.24 15.72 -17.39
CA GLU A 581 -21.34 15.14 -18.16
C GLU A 581 -22.66 15.32 -17.41
N ASP A 582 -23.76 15.46 -18.14
CA ASP A 582 -25.10 15.57 -17.57
C ASP A 582 -25.59 14.20 -17.08
N LYS A 583 -26.02 14.14 -15.81
CA LYS A 583 -26.58 12.92 -15.20
C LYS A 583 -28.04 12.70 -15.60
N GLU A 584 -28.47 11.45 -15.50
CA GLU A 584 -29.89 11.13 -15.54
C GLU A 584 -30.67 11.90 -14.44
N PRO A 585 -31.86 12.46 -14.72
CA PRO A 585 -32.61 13.30 -13.77
C PRO A 585 -32.84 12.63 -12.41
N LYS A 586 -33.09 11.32 -12.40
CA LYS A 586 -33.29 10.54 -11.17
C LYS A 586 -32.03 10.46 -10.31
N GLN A 587 -30.87 10.23 -10.93
CA GLN A 587 -29.60 10.19 -10.19
C GLN A 587 -29.25 11.56 -9.64
N LYS A 588 -29.47 12.62 -10.42
CA LYS A 588 -29.29 14.01 -9.99
C LYS A 588 -30.20 14.35 -8.78
N SER A 589 -31.47 13.96 -8.83
CA SER A 589 -32.39 14.17 -7.71
C SER A 589 -31.95 13.45 -6.43
N LEU A 590 -31.46 12.20 -6.53
CA LEU A 590 -30.97 11.46 -5.37
C LEU A 590 -29.68 12.05 -4.80
N GLU A 591 -28.79 12.52 -5.68
CA GLU A 591 -27.59 13.26 -5.31
C GLU A 591 -27.94 14.56 -4.58
N ASP A 592 -28.90 15.35 -5.10
CA ASP A 592 -29.35 16.59 -4.48
C ASP A 592 -29.98 16.35 -3.10
N ILE A 593 -30.77 15.28 -2.93
CA ILE A 593 -31.34 14.88 -1.64
C ILE A 593 -30.23 14.50 -0.66
N PHE A 594 -29.27 13.67 -1.09
CA PHE A 594 -28.14 13.26 -0.28
C PHE A 594 -27.35 14.46 0.23
N PHE A 595 -26.96 15.39 -0.66
CA PHE A 595 -26.20 16.56 -0.24
C PHE A 595 -27.02 17.49 0.64
N ARG A 596 -28.31 17.70 0.33
CA ARG A 596 -29.19 18.49 1.19
C ARG A 596 -29.23 17.91 2.61
N GLY A 597 -29.51 16.62 2.76
CA GLY A 597 -29.52 15.98 4.06
C GLY A 597 -28.15 16.00 4.77
N LEU A 598 -27.05 15.90 4.02
CA LEU A 598 -25.70 15.96 4.59
C LEU A 598 -25.37 17.37 5.13
N PHE A 599 -25.73 18.42 4.39
CA PHE A 599 -25.45 19.82 4.77
C PHE A 599 -26.46 20.40 5.76
N GLU A 600 -27.71 19.93 5.79
CA GLU A 600 -28.71 20.31 6.82
C GLU A 600 -28.28 19.91 8.24
N ASN A 601 -27.40 18.90 8.38
CA ASN A 601 -26.82 18.52 9.68
C ASN A 601 -25.66 19.46 10.13
N ILE A 602 -25.46 20.60 9.46
CA ILE A 602 -24.45 21.63 9.78
C ILE A 602 -25.19 22.93 10.14
N ASP A 603 -25.81 23.01 11.31
CA ASP A 603 -26.60 24.17 11.73
C ASP A 603 -25.76 25.38 12.21
N SER A 604 -24.43 25.29 12.25
CA SER A 604 -23.54 26.32 12.81
C SER A 604 -22.78 27.12 11.74
N ILE A 605 -23.01 28.44 11.72
CA ILE A 605 -22.39 29.43 10.81
C ILE A 605 -20.85 29.50 10.98
N SER A 606 -20.29 29.10 12.13
CA SER A 606 -18.84 29.13 12.36
C SER A 606 -18.08 28.01 11.65
N ASP A 607 -18.74 26.92 11.28
CA ASP A 607 -18.12 25.74 10.69
C ASP A 607 -17.99 25.84 9.16
N LEU A 608 -18.81 26.69 8.54
CA LEU A 608 -18.73 27.06 7.13
C LEU A 608 -17.53 27.98 6.83
N LEU A 609 -16.98 28.65 7.85
CA LEU A 609 -16.01 29.75 7.67
C LEU A 609 -14.59 29.33 7.25
N ASN A 610 -14.23 28.05 7.33
CA ASN A 610 -12.90 27.57 6.93
C ASN A 610 -12.87 26.70 5.67
N THR A 611 -14.02 26.24 5.19
CA THR A 611 -14.18 25.69 3.84
C THR A 611 -15.52 26.17 3.35
N ASP A 612 -15.49 27.10 2.40
CA ASP A 612 -16.66 27.60 1.68
C ASP A 612 -17.24 26.42 0.88
N LEU A 613 -17.93 25.51 1.56
CA LEU A 613 -18.50 24.27 1.03
C LEU A 613 -20.01 24.31 1.21
N SER A 614 -20.70 24.66 0.14
CA SER A 614 -22.15 24.63 0.00
C SER A 614 -22.53 23.66 -1.12
N ILE A 615 -23.81 23.32 -1.21
CA ILE A 615 -24.35 22.52 -2.33
C ILE A 615 -23.94 23.12 -3.68
N THR A 616 -23.86 24.45 -3.78
CA THR A 616 -23.60 25.15 -5.05
C THR A 616 -22.14 25.09 -5.51
N ASN A 617 -21.18 24.88 -4.60
CA ASN A 617 -19.75 24.85 -4.95
C ASN A 617 -19.06 23.48 -4.74
N PHE A 618 -19.78 22.47 -4.24
CA PHE A 618 -19.24 21.12 -4.01
C PHE A 618 -18.51 20.55 -5.24
N LYS A 619 -19.10 20.63 -6.43
CA LYS A 619 -18.51 20.09 -7.67
C LYS A 619 -17.19 20.77 -8.03
N GLU A 620 -17.08 22.07 -7.77
CA GLU A 620 -15.83 22.82 -7.95
C GLU A 620 -14.76 22.26 -7.01
N LYS A 621 -15.07 22.06 -5.72
CA LYS A 621 -14.12 21.50 -4.75
C LYS A 621 -13.70 20.07 -5.10
N ALA A 622 -14.64 19.23 -5.51
CA ALA A 622 -14.34 17.86 -5.97
C ALA A 622 -13.35 17.88 -7.16
N LEU A 623 -13.54 18.80 -8.11
CA LEU A 623 -12.60 18.99 -9.22
C LEU A 623 -11.21 19.44 -8.75
N LEU A 624 -11.12 20.37 -7.77
CA LEU A 624 -9.83 20.78 -7.20
C LEU A 624 -9.11 19.62 -6.51
N VAL A 625 -9.85 18.81 -5.74
CA VAL A 625 -9.34 17.62 -5.04
C VAL A 625 -8.77 16.60 -6.03
N LEU A 626 -9.45 16.34 -7.15
CA LEU A 626 -8.94 15.46 -8.21
C LEU A 626 -7.69 16.02 -8.88
N ASN A 627 -7.71 17.31 -9.26
CA ASN A 627 -6.57 17.99 -9.89
C ASN A 627 -5.35 18.06 -8.99
N SER A 628 -5.54 17.98 -7.67
CA SER A 628 -4.48 17.99 -6.67
C SER A 628 -4.00 16.58 -6.31
N ASP A 629 -4.40 15.52 -7.03
CA ASP A 629 -4.09 14.12 -6.70
C ASP A 629 -4.54 13.70 -5.28
N LEU A 630 -5.64 14.30 -4.77
CA LEU A 630 -6.20 14.03 -3.44
C LEU A 630 -7.50 13.21 -3.48
N GLY A 631 -8.11 13.03 -4.67
CA GLY A 631 -9.30 12.18 -4.84
C GLY A 631 -9.00 10.68 -4.78
N LYS A 632 -10.00 9.82 -4.62
CA LYS A 632 -9.82 8.35 -4.59
C LYS A 632 -9.21 7.84 -5.88
N THR A 633 -9.67 8.34 -7.03
CA THR A 633 -9.06 8.11 -8.33
C THR A 633 -7.80 8.98 -8.45
N PRO A 634 -6.60 8.40 -8.54
CA PRO A 634 -5.36 9.17 -8.67
C PRO A 634 -5.35 9.99 -9.97
N TYR A 635 -4.70 11.16 -9.95
CA TYR A 635 -4.65 12.06 -11.11
C TYR A 635 -4.14 11.35 -12.38
N LYS A 636 -3.14 10.47 -12.23
CA LYS A 636 -2.57 9.68 -13.33
C LYS A 636 -3.58 8.82 -14.09
N GLN A 637 -4.65 8.35 -13.44
CA GLN A 637 -5.69 7.55 -14.09
C GLN A 637 -6.69 8.42 -14.85
N ILE A 638 -6.90 9.65 -14.40
CA ILE A 638 -7.83 10.60 -15.02
C ILE A 638 -7.34 11.01 -16.42
N LEU A 639 -6.02 11.04 -16.64
CA LEU A 639 -5.41 11.40 -17.93
C LEU A 639 -5.80 10.47 -19.08
N ALA A 640 -6.08 9.20 -18.77
CA ALA A 640 -6.53 8.22 -19.74
C ALA A 640 -8.01 8.40 -20.12
N LEU A 641 -8.78 9.18 -19.36
CA LEU A 641 -10.19 9.44 -19.63
C LEU A 641 -10.36 10.46 -20.78
N ASN A 642 -11.49 10.36 -21.47
CA ASN A 642 -11.87 11.25 -22.57
C ASN A 642 -12.07 12.72 -22.12
N ILE A 643 -12.30 12.93 -20.82
CA ILE A 643 -12.47 14.23 -20.18
C ILE A 643 -11.17 14.98 -19.90
N SER A 644 -9.99 14.34 -20.08
CA SER A 644 -8.68 14.92 -19.77
C SER A 644 -8.41 16.27 -20.47
N ASN A 645 -8.99 16.49 -21.66
CA ASN A 645 -8.91 17.78 -22.36
C ASN A 645 -9.52 18.93 -21.55
N LYS A 646 -10.59 18.68 -20.78
CA LYS A 646 -11.28 19.69 -19.96
C LYS A 646 -10.45 20.11 -18.73
N LEU A 647 -9.41 19.33 -18.39
CA LEU A 647 -8.49 19.63 -17.29
C LEU A 647 -7.32 20.51 -17.73
N LEU A 648 -7.05 20.60 -19.04
CA LEU A 648 -5.93 21.36 -19.59
C LEU A 648 -6.37 22.79 -19.89
N ASP A 649 -5.84 23.75 -19.13
CA ASP A 649 -6.12 25.17 -19.29
C ASP A 649 -4.84 26.01 -19.57
N LYS A 650 -4.98 27.07 -20.38
CA LYS A 650 -3.91 27.99 -20.74
C LYS A 650 -3.39 28.81 -19.55
N GLU A 651 -4.24 29.19 -18.59
CA GLU A 651 -3.79 29.90 -17.39
C GLU A 651 -2.89 29.02 -16.52
N ASN A 652 -3.24 27.74 -16.41
CA ASN A 652 -2.44 26.72 -15.72
C ASN A 652 -1.01 26.63 -16.28
N LYS A 653 -0.79 26.79 -17.59
CA LYS A 653 0.56 26.76 -18.20
C LYS A 653 1.50 27.81 -17.60
N ARG A 654 1.07 29.08 -17.53
CA ARG A 654 1.90 30.18 -16.99
C ARG A 654 2.24 29.95 -15.52
N ARG A 655 1.26 29.45 -14.77
CA ARG A 655 1.39 29.13 -13.35
C ARG A 655 2.35 27.96 -13.12
N ASN A 656 2.26 26.93 -13.95
CA ASN A 656 3.13 25.74 -13.91
C ASN A 656 4.59 26.08 -14.21
N GLU A 657 4.89 26.89 -15.22
CA GLU A 657 6.29 27.24 -15.52
C GLU A 657 6.94 28.06 -14.39
N LYS A 658 6.20 28.98 -13.77
CA LYS A 658 6.67 29.69 -12.56
C LYS A 658 6.94 28.74 -11.41
N LEU A 659 6.05 27.78 -11.19
CA LEU A 659 6.19 26.78 -10.12
C LEU A 659 7.38 25.85 -10.36
N ILE A 660 7.55 25.31 -11.57
CA ILE A 660 8.70 24.46 -11.90
C ILE A 660 10.00 25.23 -11.74
N LYS A 661 10.05 26.50 -12.15
CA LYS A 661 11.23 27.34 -11.97
C LYS A 661 11.60 27.51 -10.49
N ARG A 662 10.61 27.70 -9.61
CA ARG A 662 10.86 27.78 -8.16
C ARG A 662 11.18 26.43 -7.53
N PHE A 663 10.54 25.36 -8.01
CA PHE A 663 10.84 24.01 -7.53
C PHE A 663 12.23 23.55 -7.97
N LEU A 664 12.70 23.97 -9.15
CA LEU A 664 14.06 23.75 -9.65
C LEU A 664 15.13 24.22 -8.65
N GLU A 665 14.92 25.36 -7.99
CA GLU A 665 15.80 25.91 -6.95
C GLU A 665 15.93 25.00 -5.71
N THR A 666 15.02 24.03 -5.54
CA THR A 666 15.14 23.04 -4.48
C THR A 666 16.23 22.02 -4.80
N GLU A 667 16.46 21.69 -6.07
CA GLU A 667 17.31 20.56 -6.50
C GLU A 667 16.97 19.21 -5.82
N LEU A 668 15.74 19.07 -5.28
CA LEU A 668 15.29 17.89 -4.57
C LEU A 668 15.12 16.67 -5.50
N ILE A 669 14.62 16.92 -6.71
CA ILE A 669 14.46 15.93 -7.79
C ILE A 669 14.90 16.56 -9.13
N SER A 670 15.30 15.72 -10.07
CA SER A 670 15.65 16.18 -11.42
C SER A 670 14.40 16.52 -12.23
N THR A 671 14.09 17.81 -12.32
CA THR A 671 12.97 18.32 -13.12
C THR A 671 13.19 18.11 -14.63
N ASP A 672 14.43 18.08 -15.10
CA ASP A 672 14.75 17.72 -16.49
C ASP A 672 14.40 16.27 -16.80
N ALA A 673 14.75 15.34 -15.89
CA ALA A 673 14.35 13.94 -16.02
C ALA A 673 12.82 13.80 -15.93
N LEU A 674 12.15 14.58 -15.09
CA LEU A 674 10.69 14.63 -15.03
C LEU A 674 10.09 15.11 -16.37
N ARG A 675 10.60 16.21 -16.94
CA ARG A 675 10.17 16.72 -18.25
C ARG A 675 10.41 15.69 -19.35
N PHE A 676 11.57 15.01 -19.34
CA PHE A 676 11.89 13.98 -20.32
C PHE A 676 10.94 12.77 -20.19
N PHE A 677 10.66 12.32 -18.96
CA PHE A 677 9.68 11.26 -18.70
C PHE A 677 8.28 11.67 -19.18
N LEU A 678 7.80 12.85 -18.80
CA LEU A 678 6.46 13.32 -19.17
C LEU A 678 6.33 13.47 -20.68
N LYS A 679 7.36 13.97 -21.37
CA LYS A 679 7.40 14.07 -22.83
C LYS A 679 7.41 12.70 -23.51
N SER A 680 8.25 11.77 -23.03
CA SER A 680 8.37 10.43 -23.60
C SER A 680 7.08 9.63 -23.42
N SER A 681 6.49 9.68 -22.22
CA SER A 681 5.26 8.97 -21.83
C SER A 681 3.97 9.61 -22.35
N PHE A 682 4.01 10.86 -22.83
CA PHE A 682 2.84 11.63 -23.24
C PHE A 682 1.86 10.87 -24.14
N PRO A 683 2.29 10.19 -25.23
CA PRO A 683 1.37 9.50 -26.14
C PRO A 683 0.67 8.27 -25.54
N LYS A 684 1.17 7.77 -24.40
CA LYS A 684 0.60 6.61 -23.68
C LYS A 684 -0.26 7.04 -22.49
N ARG A 685 -0.01 8.21 -21.90
CA ARG A 685 -0.79 8.74 -20.76
C ARG A 685 -2.14 9.35 -21.18
N PHE A 686 -2.20 9.93 -22.38
CA PHE A 686 -3.40 10.60 -22.90
C PHE A 686 -4.06 9.79 -24.01
N ASN A 687 -5.40 9.88 -24.13
CA ASN A 687 -6.11 9.23 -25.22
C ASN A 687 -5.75 9.86 -26.59
N LYS A 688 -5.52 9.02 -27.61
CA LYS A 688 -4.79 9.34 -28.84
C LYS A 688 -5.46 10.32 -29.80
N GLU A 689 -6.77 10.53 -29.71
CA GLU A 689 -7.53 11.21 -30.75
C GLU A 689 -7.26 12.73 -30.87
N ASN A 690 -6.47 13.36 -29.97
CA ASN A 690 -6.49 14.82 -29.83
C ASN A 690 -5.14 15.57 -29.62
N TYR A 691 -3.96 14.94 -29.81
CA TYR A 691 -2.75 15.38 -29.10
C TYR A 691 -1.43 15.54 -29.89
N SER A 692 -1.45 15.92 -31.17
CA SER A 692 -0.19 16.11 -31.94
C SER A 692 0.69 17.30 -31.50
N ASN A 693 0.15 18.32 -30.79
CA ASN A 693 0.90 19.54 -30.38
C ASN A 693 0.70 19.98 -28.91
N LYS A 694 0.17 19.11 -28.04
CA LYS A 694 -0.38 19.50 -26.73
C LYS A 694 0.51 19.27 -25.49
N TYR A 695 1.71 18.66 -25.62
CA TYR A 695 2.65 18.55 -24.49
C TYR A 695 2.95 19.91 -23.81
N SER A 696 2.86 21.00 -24.58
CA SER A 696 3.04 22.36 -24.07
C SER A 696 2.01 22.81 -23.02
N PHE A 697 0.96 22.01 -22.76
CA PHE A 697 -0.09 22.24 -21.75
C PHE A 697 -0.03 21.29 -20.55
N GLU A 698 1.01 20.45 -20.43
CA GLU A 698 1.15 19.51 -19.30
C GLU A 698 1.11 20.23 -17.94
N ILE A 699 0.37 19.64 -16.98
CA ILE A 699 0.30 20.13 -15.61
C ILE A 699 1.33 19.40 -14.76
N PHE A 700 2.30 20.14 -14.22
CA PHE A 700 3.41 19.57 -13.44
C PHE A 700 3.09 19.38 -11.97
N LEU A 701 2.14 20.16 -11.45
CA LEU A 701 1.79 20.23 -10.04
C LEU A 701 1.50 18.83 -9.43
N PRO A 702 0.67 17.95 -10.04
CA PRO A 702 0.45 16.59 -9.54
C PRO A 702 1.69 15.69 -9.48
N TYR A 703 2.76 16.02 -10.20
CA TYR A 703 4.02 15.27 -10.20
C TYR A 703 5.07 15.89 -9.26
N LEU A 704 4.98 17.20 -9.01
CA LEU A 704 5.81 17.91 -8.04
C LEU A 704 5.29 17.77 -6.60
N PHE A 705 4.00 17.50 -6.41
CA PHE A 705 3.39 17.23 -5.11
C PHE A 705 2.42 16.03 -5.19
N PRO A 706 2.89 14.84 -5.61
CA PRO A 706 2.05 13.65 -5.74
C PRO A 706 1.72 13.05 -4.37
N THR A 707 0.54 12.45 -4.25
CA THR A 707 0.24 11.50 -3.16
C THR A 707 0.49 10.07 -3.62
N ARG A 708 0.15 9.75 -4.89
CA ARG A 708 0.27 8.42 -5.48
C ARG A 708 0.99 8.49 -6.85
N PRO A 709 2.33 8.59 -6.85
CA PRO A 709 3.12 8.70 -8.09
C PRO A 709 3.02 7.41 -8.93
N TYR A 710 3.52 7.44 -10.16
CA TYR A 710 3.72 6.22 -10.94
C TYR A 710 4.66 5.25 -10.21
N SER A 711 4.29 3.98 -10.19
CA SER A 711 5.12 2.85 -9.78
C SER A 711 6.27 2.63 -10.76
N THR A 712 7.29 1.91 -10.32
CA THR A 712 8.44 1.54 -11.14
C THR A 712 8.03 0.75 -12.39
N ALA A 713 7.02 -0.12 -12.25
CA ALA A 713 6.41 -0.87 -13.35
C ALA A 713 5.67 0.04 -14.33
N GLU A 714 4.81 0.95 -13.85
CA GLU A 714 4.11 1.94 -14.70
C GLU A 714 5.11 2.85 -15.44
N ILE A 715 6.20 3.26 -14.78
CA ILE A 715 7.26 4.07 -15.43
C ILE A 715 7.87 3.32 -16.61
N SER A 716 8.23 2.04 -16.42
CA SER A 716 8.81 1.22 -17.50
C SER A 716 7.82 0.91 -18.63
N GLU A 717 6.53 0.78 -18.32
CA GLU A 717 5.46 0.60 -19.32
C GLU A 717 5.26 1.85 -20.18
N LEU A 718 5.22 3.01 -19.53
CA LEU A 718 5.01 4.29 -20.19
C LEU A 718 6.23 4.77 -20.97
N ALA A 719 7.43 4.49 -20.46
CA ALA A 719 8.72 4.84 -21.05
C ALA A 719 9.55 3.58 -21.36
N PRO A 720 9.29 2.90 -22.49
CA PRO A 720 9.91 1.61 -22.85
C PRO A 720 11.45 1.65 -22.93
N GLU A 721 12.06 2.82 -23.11
CA GLU A 721 13.51 3.00 -23.05
C GLU A 721 14.13 2.59 -21.70
N CYS A 722 13.35 2.53 -20.61
CA CYS A 722 13.79 2.04 -19.30
C CYS A 722 14.25 0.57 -19.31
N VAL A 723 13.75 -0.22 -20.26
CA VAL A 723 14.08 -1.64 -20.40
C VAL A 723 14.92 -1.93 -21.64
N GLY A 724 15.32 -0.90 -22.39
CA GLY A 724 16.14 -1.03 -23.61
C GLY A 724 15.34 -1.07 -24.91
N LEU A 725 14.03 -0.86 -24.85
CA LEU A 725 13.19 -0.74 -26.05
C LEU A 725 13.25 0.68 -26.64
N PRO A 726 12.89 0.88 -27.93
CA PRO A 726 12.77 2.21 -28.50
C PRO A 726 11.73 3.05 -27.75
N GLN A 727 11.98 4.36 -27.68
CA GLN A 727 11.01 5.34 -27.18
C GLN A 727 9.70 5.30 -27.99
N ASN A 728 8.64 5.91 -27.48
CA ASN A 728 7.34 5.98 -28.15
C ASN A 728 7.39 6.67 -29.54
N ASN A 729 8.42 7.46 -29.83
CA ASN A 729 8.70 8.06 -31.15
C ASN A 729 9.54 7.15 -32.09
N LYS A 730 9.73 5.87 -31.71
CA LYS A 730 10.53 4.85 -32.41
C LYS A 730 12.05 5.10 -32.47
N LYS A 731 12.59 6.02 -31.67
CA LYS A 731 14.06 6.27 -31.57
C LYS A 731 14.66 5.53 -30.37
N PHE A 732 15.89 5.07 -30.50
CA PHE A 732 16.65 4.52 -29.37
C PHE A 732 17.37 5.63 -28.60
N CYS A 733 17.54 5.44 -27.29
CA CYS A 733 18.34 6.33 -26.45
C CYS A 733 19.81 5.88 -26.43
N ASN A 734 20.72 6.85 -26.38
CA ASN A 734 22.17 6.59 -26.26
C ASN A 734 22.62 6.36 -24.80
N THR A 735 21.71 6.49 -23.83
CA THR A 735 21.96 6.27 -22.39
C THR A 735 21.52 4.86 -22.01
N SER A 736 22.23 4.22 -21.08
CA SER A 736 21.86 2.87 -20.65
C SER A 736 20.45 2.81 -20.04
N PRO A 737 19.68 1.74 -20.27
CA PRO A 737 18.30 1.63 -19.79
C PRO A 737 18.17 1.77 -18.27
N THR A 738 19.10 1.17 -17.52
CA THR A 738 19.18 1.26 -16.06
C THR A 738 19.26 2.71 -15.57
N LYS A 739 20.11 3.53 -16.20
CA LYS A 739 20.23 4.95 -15.85
C LYS A 739 18.97 5.72 -16.17
N ILE A 740 18.34 5.46 -17.32
CA ILE A 740 17.09 6.13 -17.69
C ILE A 740 16.01 5.80 -16.67
N TRP A 741 15.85 4.52 -16.34
CA TRP A 741 14.86 4.06 -15.36
C TRP A 741 15.10 4.66 -13.98
N ALA A 742 16.36 4.68 -13.51
CA ALA A 742 16.75 5.31 -12.26
C ALA A 742 16.42 6.80 -12.24
N ARG A 743 16.81 7.55 -13.28
CA ARG A 743 16.54 8.99 -13.38
C ARG A 743 15.05 9.30 -13.36
N TYR A 744 14.23 8.51 -14.07
CA TYR A 744 12.78 8.66 -14.04
C TYR A 744 12.18 8.30 -12.69
N CYS A 745 12.60 7.20 -12.06
CA CYS A 745 12.10 6.79 -10.75
C CYS A 745 12.45 7.83 -9.67
N GLN A 746 13.68 8.35 -9.67
CA GLN A 746 14.11 9.45 -8.81
C GLN A 746 13.26 10.72 -9.05
N ALA A 747 13.04 11.09 -10.31
CA ALA A 747 12.30 12.30 -10.65
C ALA A 747 10.80 12.22 -10.28
N VAL A 748 10.16 11.07 -10.49
CA VAL A 748 8.72 10.90 -10.30
C VAL A 748 8.38 10.53 -8.86
N ARG A 749 9.20 9.71 -8.20
CA ARG A 749 8.90 9.15 -6.87
C ARG A 749 9.78 9.73 -5.76
N GLY A 750 10.90 10.35 -6.10
CA GLY A 750 11.90 10.76 -5.12
C GLY A 750 12.57 9.58 -4.42
N VAL A 751 12.68 8.43 -5.11
CA VAL A 751 13.22 7.18 -4.53
C VAL A 751 14.73 7.15 -4.66
N TRP A 752 15.42 6.73 -3.60
CA TRP A 752 16.84 6.41 -3.62
C TRP A 752 17.17 5.27 -4.58
N VAL A 753 18.27 5.41 -5.30
CA VAL A 753 18.79 4.39 -6.23
C VAL A 753 20.25 4.15 -5.87
N LYS A 754 20.63 2.88 -5.78
CA LYS A 754 21.97 2.44 -5.39
C LYS A 754 23.05 2.97 -6.35
N PRO A 755 23.95 3.87 -5.89
CA PRO A 755 24.94 4.51 -6.75
C PRO A 755 25.94 3.54 -7.36
N THR A 756 26.36 2.53 -6.60
CA THR A 756 27.32 1.49 -7.05
C THR A 756 26.78 0.68 -8.23
N LEU A 757 25.49 0.34 -8.23
CA LEU A 757 24.85 -0.34 -9.37
C LEU A 757 24.75 0.56 -10.61
N LEU A 758 24.55 1.87 -10.42
CA LEU A 758 24.59 2.84 -11.52
C LEU A 758 26.02 3.02 -12.08
N ALA A 759 27.04 2.90 -11.24
CA ALA A 759 28.44 2.95 -11.64
C ALA A 759 28.88 1.67 -12.37
N ILE A 760 28.47 0.49 -11.91
CA ILE A 760 28.71 -0.79 -12.60
C ILE A 760 28.04 -0.82 -14.00
N ALA A 761 26.90 -0.15 -14.15
CA ALA A 761 26.26 0.07 -15.45
C ALA A 761 27.03 1.07 -16.35
N ASN A 762 28.08 1.75 -15.86
CA ASN A 762 29.02 2.53 -16.69
C ASN A 762 30.13 1.66 -17.27
N ASP A 763 30.70 0.77 -16.45
CA ASP A 763 31.89 -0.01 -16.80
C ASP A 763 31.54 -1.20 -17.71
N ASN A 764 30.36 -1.78 -17.50
CA ASN A 764 29.79 -2.66 -18.50
C ASN A 764 29.39 -1.82 -19.71
N ASN A 765 30.16 -1.92 -20.80
CA ASN A 765 29.82 -1.40 -22.12
C ASN A 765 28.47 -2.00 -22.59
N ASP A 766 27.35 -1.53 -22.05
CA ASP A 766 25.98 -1.77 -22.49
C ASP A 766 25.70 -1.12 -23.87
N LYS A 767 26.76 -0.81 -24.64
CA LYS A 767 26.73 -0.53 -26.08
C LYS A 767 26.39 -1.77 -26.94
N LEU A 768 26.00 -2.89 -26.32
CA LEU A 768 25.42 -4.04 -27.01
C LEU A 768 24.09 -3.62 -27.64
N ASN A 769 24.10 -3.30 -28.94
CA ASN A 769 22.94 -3.16 -29.83
C ASN A 769 21.60 -3.48 -29.14
N CYS A 770 20.97 -2.48 -28.51
CA CYS A 770 19.74 -2.57 -27.71
C CYS A 770 18.52 -3.16 -28.45
N SER A 771 18.67 -3.57 -29.71
CA SER A 771 17.59 -4.14 -30.52
C SER A 771 17.36 -5.65 -30.34
N ARG A 772 18.27 -6.41 -29.72
CA ARG A 772 18.17 -7.90 -29.70
C ARG A 772 18.05 -8.55 -28.33
N SER A 773 18.55 -7.94 -27.26
CA SER A 773 18.49 -8.51 -25.91
C SER A 773 18.14 -7.46 -24.88
N LEU A 774 17.21 -7.78 -23.97
CA LEU A 774 16.79 -6.91 -22.88
C LEU A 774 17.29 -7.50 -21.55
N ARG A 775 18.08 -6.74 -20.79
CA ARG A 775 18.63 -7.15 -19.50
C ARG A 775 17.80 -6.57 -18.36
N LEU A 776 17.31 -7.42 -17.46
CA LEU A 776 16.54 -7.05 -16.28
C LEU A 776 17.06 -7.80 -15.05
N GLY A 777 17.10 -7.12 -13.91
CA GLY A 777 17.64 -7.68 -12.68
C GLY A 777 19.15 -7.99 -12.73
N THR A 778 19.71 -8.24 -11.55
CA THR A 778 21.13 -8.50 -11.31
C THR A 778 21.37 -9.81 -10.57
N ASP A 779 20.31 -10.51 -10.14
CA ASP A 779 20.44 -11.78 -9.44
C ASP A 779 20.92 -12.89 -10.41
N SER A 780 21.35 -14.01 -9.85
CA SER A 780 21.69 -15.21 -10.63
C SER A 780 21.07 -16.44 -9.98
N LYS A 781 20.32 -17.21 -10.76
CA LYS A 781 19.72 -18.48 -10.30
C LYS A 781 20.22 -19.63 -11.16
N ASP A 782 20.61 -20.74 -10.53
CA ASP A 782 21.00 -21.99 -11.20
C ASP A 782 19.78 -22.82 -11.61
N LYS A 783 18.71 -22.73 -10.81
CA LYS A 783 17.42 -23.39 -11.03
C LYS A 783 16.31 -22.36 -11.04
N VAL A 784 15.35 -22.54 -11.93
CA VAL A 784 14.21 -21.64 -12.14
C VAL A 784 12.92 -22.42 -11.98
N ILE A 785 12.02 -21.96 -11.12
CA ILE A 785 10.71 -22.59 -10.91
C ILE A 785 9.69 -21.88 -11.79
N VAL A 786 9.01 -22.62 -12.65
CA VAL A 786 7.98 -22.09 -13.55
C VAL A 786 6.63 -22.70 -13.24
N ALA A 787 5.58 -21.89 -13.29
CA ALA A 787 4.19 -22.31 -13.13
C ALA A 787 3.47 -22.24 -14.49
N LEU A 788 2.92 -23.38 -14.93
CA LEU A 788 2.09 -23.50 -16.13
C LEU A 788 0.63 -23.39 -15.72
N THR A 789 -0.07 -22.40 -16.25
CA THR A 789 -1.52 -22.31 -16.02
C THR A 789 -2.29 -23.10 -17.07
N ASN A 790 -3.39 -23.72 -16.63
CA ASN A 790 -4.35 -24.40 -17.49
C ASN A 790 -5.67 -23.62 -17.42
N LEU A 791 -5.66 -22.42 -17.99
CA LEU A 791 -6.79 -21.48 -17.96
C LEU A 791 -7.66 -21.65 -19.22
N LYS A 792 -8.98 -21.79 -19.06
CA LYS A 792 -9.91 -21.79 -20.19
C LYS A 792 -10.23 -20.37 -20.66
N THR A 793 -10.01 -20.14 -21.95
CA THR A 793 -10.57 -19.01 -22.70
C THR A 793 -11.57 -19.58 -23.70
N SER A 794 -12.85 -19.20 -23.59
CA SER A 794 -13.88 -19.74 -24.46
C SER A 794 -13.90 -19.02 -25.81
N GLN A 795 -14.46 -19.64 -26.85
CA GLN A 795 -14.67 -18.98 -28.15
C GLN A 795 -15.51 -17.70 -28.01
N LYS A 796 -16.43 -17.65 -27.03
CA LYS A 796 -17.20 -16.45 -26.70
C LYS A 796 -16.30 -15.33 -26.16
N ASP A 797 -15.34 -15.64 -25.30
CA ASP A 797 -14.37 -14.66 -24.79
C ASP A 797 -13.55 -14.05 -25.93
N TRP A 798 -13.14 -14.88 -26.89
CA TRP A 798 -12.46 -14.42 -28.10
C TRP A 798 -13.30 -13.52 -28.98
N ALA A 799 -14.52 -13.96 -29.31
CA ALA A 799 -15.45 -13.18 -30.09
C ALA A 799 -15.71 -11.81 -29.44
N HIS A 800 -15.85 -11.80 -28.12
CA HIS A 800 -16.00 -10.60 -27.30
C HIS A 800 -14.78 -9.68 -27.41
N THR A 801 -13.56 -10.18 -27.22
CA THR A 801 -12.36 -9.34 -27.36
C THR A 801 -12.15 -8.87 -28.80
N ALA A 802 -12.40 -9.69 -29.82
CA ALA A 802 -12.35 -9.31 -31.23
C ALA A 802 -13.35 -8.19 -31.57
N ALA A 803 -14.52 -8.19 -30.93
CA ALA A 803 -15.54 -7.14 -31.05
C ALA A 803 -15.31 -5.91 -30.16
N ASN A 804 -14.21 -5.83 -29.41
CA ASN A 804 -13.95 -4.79 -28.41
C ASN A 804 -15.01 -4.72 -27.28
N LYS A 805 -15.50 -5.89 -26.85
CA LYS A 805 -16.52 -6.08 -25.82
C LYS A 805 -16.06 -7.11 -24.78
N THR A 806 -14.97 -6.82 -24.08
CA THR A 806 -14.35 -7.71 -23.07
C THR A 806 -15.37 -8.41 -22.18
N ASN A 807 -15.25 -9.73 -22.01
CA ASN A 807 -16.09 -10.47 -21.07
C ASN A 807 -15.58 -10.26 -19.63
N LEU A 808 -16.20 -9.32 -18.90
CA LEU A 808 -15.96 -9.03 -17.48
C LEU A 808 -17.03 -9.66 -16.57
N SER A 809 -17.47 -10.88 -16.88
CA SER A 809 -18.47 -11.60 -16.08
C SER A 809 -17.91 -12.08 -14.74
N LEU A 810 -18.82 -12.25 -13.78
CA LEU A 810 -18.51 -12.74 -12.43
C LEU A 810 -17.86 -14.13 -12.45
N ASP A 811 -18.38 -15.04 -13.28
CA ASP A 811 -17.86 -16.40 -13.43
C ASP A 811 -16.41 -16.43 -13.91
N ARG A 812 -16.11 -15.63 -14.95
CA ARG A 812 -14.75 -15.53 -15.48
C ARG A 812 -13.79 -14.91 -14.45
N TYR A 813 -14.25 -13.90 -13.71
CA TYR A 813 -13.45 -13.29 -12.65
C TYR A 813 -13.14 -14.30 -11.55
N LYS A 814 -14.15 -15.02 -11.07
CA LYS A 814 -14.01 -16.04 -10.05
C LYS A 814 -12.96 -17.08 -10.44
N ARG A 815 -13.10 -17.66 -11.63
CA ARG A 815 -12.15 -18.65 -12.17
C ARG A 815 -10.71 -18.14 -12.22
N ILE A 816 -10.49 -16.91 -12.70
CA ILE A 816 -9.16 -16.29 -12.74
C ILE A 816 -8.65 -15.97 -11.32
N SER A 817 -9.51 -15.48 -10.43
CA SER A 817 -9.14 -15.16 -9.04
C SER A 817 -8.75 -16.42 -8.27
N ASP A 818 -9.47 -17.52 -8.45
CA ASP A 818 -9.19 -18.81 -7.83
C ASP A 818 -7.85 -19.37 -8.33
N LEU A 819 -7.62 -19.34 -9.66
CA LEU A 819 -6.33 -19.74 -10.25
C LEU A 819 -5.16 -18.89 -9.74
N VAL A 820 -5.33 -17.57 -9.60
CA VAL A 820 -4.31 -16.68 -9.02
C VAL A 820 -4.04 -17.02 -7.55
N ASN A 821 -5.10 -17.32 -6.79
CA ASN A 821 -4.97 -17.74 -5.40
C ASN A 821 -4.26 -19.09 -5.28
N ASP A 822 -4.50 -20.02 -6.21
CA ASP A 822 -3.78 -21.30 -6.27
C ASP A 822 -2.31 -21.10 -6.60
N ILE A 823 -1.96 -20.19 -7.53
CA ILE A 823 -0.57 -19.81 -7.82
C ILE A 823 0.14 -19.30 -6.55
N LEU A 824 -0.54 -18.46 -5.76
CA LEU A 824 0.02 -17.89 -4.52
C LEU A 824 0.26 -18.95 -3.42
N ARG A 825 -0.44 -20.08 -3.48
CA ARG A 825 -0.36 -21.19 -2.52
C ARG A 825 0.63 -22.29 -2.94
N LEU A 826 1.18 -22.23 -4.16
CA LEU A 826 2.13 -23.23 -4.63
C LEU A 826 3.37 -23.33 -3.74
N ASN A 827 3.77 -24.57 -3.43
CA ASN A 827 5.03 -24.91 -2.80
C ASN A 827 5.70 -26.02 -3.64
N PRO A 828 6.89 -25.79 -4.24
CA PRO A 828 7.71 -24.59 -4.13
C PRO A 828 7.10 -23.37 -4.83
N ARG A 829 7.36 -22.17 -4.29
CA ARG A 829 6.89 -20.90 -4.88
C ARG A 829 7.51 -20.68 -6.27
N PRO A 830 6.72 -20.37 -7.31
CA PRO A 830 7.26 -20.15 -8.65
C PRO A 830 8.01 -18.82 -8.79
N ASP A 831 9.05 -18.80 -9.62
CA ASP A 831 9.73 -17.58 -10.07
C ASP A 831 8.95 -16.90 -11.20
N TYR A 832 8.34 -17.72 -12.07
CA TYR A 832 7.56 -17.25 -13.22
C TYR A 832 6.24 -17.99 -13.30
N VAL A 833 5.17 -17.27 -13.69
CA VAL A 833 3.91 -17.88 -14.11
C VAL A 833 3.62 -17.54 -15.56
N PHE A 834 3.15 -18.54 -16.31
CA PHE A 834 2.85 -18.43 -17.72
C PHE A 834 1.33 -18.58 -17.96
N PHE A 835 0.72 -17.64 -18.69
CA PHE A 835 -0.69 -17.68 -19.09
C PHE A 835 -0.86 -17.85 -20.62
N PRO A 836 -1.87 -18.61 -21.09
CA PRO A 836 -2.12 -18.83 -22.51
C PRO A 836 -2.34 -17.55 -23.32
N GLU A 837 -2.27 -17.65 -24.65
CA GLU A 837 -2.64 -16.56 -25.57
C GLU A 837 -4.09 -16.09 -25.33
N LEU A 838 -4.33 -14.77 -25.39
CA LEU A 838 -5.66 -14.14 -25.28
C LEU A 838 -6.43 -14.46 -23.98
N SER A 839 -5.72 -14.87 -22.92
CA SER A 839 -6.36 -15.41 -21.73
C SER A 839 -6.76 -14.36 -20.69
N ILE A 840 -5.92 -13.35 -20.49
CA ILE A 840 -6.10 -12.33 -19.45
C ILE A 840 -6.78 -11.06 -20.01
N PRO A 841 -7.93 -10.63 -19.45
CA PRO A 841 -8.51 -9.32 -19.72
C PRO A 841 -7.56 -8.18 -19.35
N LEU A 842 -7.49 -7.15 -20.20
CA LEU A 842 -6.60 -6.00 -19.98
C LEU A 842 -6.93 -5.25 -18.69
N GLU A 843 -8.22 -5.20 -18.33
CA GLU A 843 -8.77 -4.53 -17.15
C GLU A 843 -8.33 -5.20 -15.84
N TRP A 844 -8.02 -6.50 -15.86
CA TRP A 844 -7.65 -7.27 -14.65
C TRP A 844 -6.14 -7.43 -14.46
N VAL A 845 -5.33 -6.96 -15.41
CA VAL A 845 -3.86 -7.08 -15.39
C VAL A 845 -3.26 -6.51 -14.11
N ASP A 846 -3.65 -5.30 -13.72
CA ASP A 846 -3.07 -4.65 -12.53
C ASP A 846 -3.52 -5.33 -11.23
N SER A 847 -4.72 -5.91 -11.20
CA SER A 847 -5.24 -6.68 -10.06
C SER A 847 -4.44 -7.95 -9.84
N ILE A 848 -4.32 -8.75 -10.90
CA ILE A 848 -3.55 -10.01 -10.91
C ILE A 848 -2.08 -9.73 -10.56
N SER A 849 -1.47 -8.76 -11.25
CA SER A 849 -0.06 -8.45 -11.07
C SER A 849 0.26 -7.90 -9.70
N SER A 850 -0.61 -7.07 -9.10
CA SER A 850 -0.39 -6.55 -7.75
C SER A 850 -0.25 -7.65 -6.69
N ARG A 851 -0.94 -8.79 -6.86
CA ARG A 851 -0.88 -9.92 -5.92
C ARG A 851 0.35 -10.80 -6.16
N LEU A 852 0.56 -11.20 -7.41
CA LEU A 852 1.68 -12.07 -7.78
C LEU A 852 3.04 -11.38 -7.61
N CYS A 853 3.15 -10.10 -7.99
CA CYS A 853 4.40 -9.34 -7.84
C CYS A 853 4.72 -9.07 -6.36
N ALA A 854 3.72 -8.84 -5.51
CA ALA A 854 3.93 -8.73 -4.06
C ALA A 854 4.44 -10.06 -3.44
N ALA A 855 4.16 -11.19 -4.10
CA ALA A 855 4.73 -12.49 -3.79
C ALA A 855 6.09 -12.76 -4.46
N GLY A 856 6.68 -11.79 -5.19
CA GLY A 856 7.95 -11.96 -5.89
C GLY A 856 7.86 -12.78 -7.19
N ILE A 857 6.65 -13.08 -7.68
CA ILE A 857 6.40 -13.93 -8.84
C ILE A 857 6.36 -13.06 -10.11
N SER A 858 7.22 -13.37 -11.10
CA SER A 858 7.20 -12.73 -12.42
C SER A 858 6.10 -13.33 -13.31
N ILE A 859 5.53 -12.52 -14.20
CA ILE A 859 4.34 -12.89 -15.00
C ILE A 859 4.69 -12.82 -16.49
N ILE A 860 4.32 -13.85 -17.24
CA ILE A 860 4.37 -13.88 -18.70
C ILE A 860 3.00 -14.33 -19.19
N ALA A 861 2.19 -13.42 -19.73
CA ALA A 861 0.78 -13.69 -20.01
C ALA A 861 0.37 -13.27 -21.43
N GLY A 862 -0.40 -14.11 -22.11
CA GLY A 862 -1.16 -13.67 -23.26
C GLY A 862 -2.38 -12.88 -22.79
N THR A 863 -2.51 -11.65 -23.26
CA THR A 863 -3.68 -10.81 -22.94
C THR A 863 -4.64 -10.76 -24.10
N GLU A 864 -5.86 -10.34 -23.83
CA GLU A 864 -6.83 -9.96 -24.83
C GLU A 864 -6.30 -8.94 -25.85
N TYR A 865 -6.98 -8.83 -26.99
CA TYR A 865 -6.58 -7.91 -28.06
C TYR A 865 -6.58 -6.47 -27.56
N ARG A 866 -5.54 -5.74 -27.94
CA ARG A 866 -5.52 -4.28 -27.82
C ARG A 866 -6.03 -3.68 -29.11
N HIS A 867 -7.18 -3.00 -29.04
CA HIS A 867 -7.71 -2.23 -30.17
C HIS A 867 -6.92 -0.93 -30.31
N THR A 868 -6.31 -0.73 -31.47
CA THR A 868 -5.49 0.46 -31.75
C THR A 868 -6.22 1.50 -32.59
N ALA A 869 -7.30 1.07 -33.27
CA ALA A 869 -8.29 1.90 -33.95
C ALA A 869 -9.63 1.14 -34.01
N SER A 870 -10.70 1.78 -34.48
CA SER A 870 -12.02 1.15 -34.63
C SER A 870 -12.00 -0.15 -35.46
N ASN A 871 -11.13 -0.23 -36.47
CA ASN A 871 -10.95 -1.40 -37.35
C ASN A 871 -9.57 -2.06 -37.23
N LYS A 872 -8.74 -1.71 -36.23
CA LYS A 872 -7.39 -2.28 -36.08
C LYS A 872 -7.13 -2.77 -34.68
N LEU A 873 -6.46 -3.92 -34.58
CA LEU A 873 -6.11 -4.53 -33.30
C LEU A 873 -4.78 -5.28 -33.38
N ILE A 874 -4.29 -5.70 -32.21
CA ILE A 874 -3.09 -6.52 -32.06
C ILE A 874 -3.19 -7.43 -30.83
N SER A 875 -2.59 -8.63 -30.91
CA SER A 875 -2.35 -9.50 -29.74
C SER A 875 -0.97 -9.24 -29.15
N GLU A 876 -0.86 -9.23 -27.82
CA GLU A 876 0.37 -8.95 -27.10
C GLU A 876 0.60 -9.98 -25.99
N ALA A 877 1.87 -10.34 -25.78
CA ALA A 877 2.33 -10.98 -24.56
C ALA A 877 2.78 -9.90 -23.57
N LEU A 878 2.18 -9.91 -22.39
CA LEU A 878 2.57 -9.10 -21.25
C LEU A 878 3.69 -9.80 -20.47
N LEU A 879 4.77 -9.08 -20.17
CA LEU A 879 5.80 -9.52 -19.26
C LEU A 879 5.89 -8.53 -18.09
N ILE A 880 5.77 -9.02 -16.87
CA ILE A 880 6.02 -8.25 -15.65
C ILE A 880 7.11 -8.98 -14.88
N LEU A 881 8.33 -8.45 -14.92
CA LEU A 881 9.53 -9.12 -14.46
C LEU A 881 10.08 -8.40 -13.24
N SER A 882 10.52 -9.15 -12.23
CA SER A 882 11.26 -8.59 -11.11
C SER A 882 12.51 -7.85 -11.60
N ASP A 883 12.91 -6.79 -10.91
CA ASP A 883 14.06 -6.01 -11.36
C ASP A 883 14.64 -5.24 -10.18
N ASN A 884 15.86 -5.59 -9.80
CA ASN A 884 16.63 -4.96 -8.73
C ASN A 884 17.75 -4.05 -9.23
N ARG A 885 17.75 -3.69 -10.54
CA ARG A 885 18.74 -2.74 -11.09
C ARG A 885 18.69 -1.34 -10.47
N LEU A 886 17.64 -1.01 -9.70
CA LEU A 886 17.57 0.21 -8.90
C LEU A 886 18.23 0.09 -7.51
N GLY A 887 18.73 -1.09 -7.14
CA GLY A 887 19.26 -1.38 -5.81
C GLY A 887 18.25 -1.86 -4.78
N HIS A 888 16.99 -2.00 -5.17
CA HIS A 888 15.93 -2.59 -4.37
C HIS A 888 14.99 -3.37 -5.29
N TYR A 889 14.28 -4.37 -4.75
CA TYR A 889 13.33 -5.16 -5.53
C TYR A 889 12.17 -4.30 -6.05
N ALA A 890 12.05 -4.23 -7.36
CA ALA A 890 10.97 -3.59 -8.10
C ALA A 890 10.49 -4.52 -9.23
N PHE A 891 9.57 -4.05 -10.06
CA PHE A 891 9.12 -4.75 -11.26
C PHE A 891 9.16 -3.83 -12.47
N ALA A 892 9.47 -4.40 -13.63
CA ALA A 892 9.36 -3.77 -14.93
C ALA A 892 8.24 -4.43 -15.74
N LYS A 893 7.47 -3.64 -16.49
CA LYS A 893 6.33 -4.09 -17.30
C LYS A 893 6.59 -3.84 -18.79
N ILE A 894 6.47 -4.89 -19.59
CA ILE A 894 6.80 -4.93 -21.02
C ILE A 894 5.64 -5.54 -21.80
N TRP A 895 5.29 -4.92 -22.93
CA TRP A 895 4.31 -5.45 -23.88
C TRP A 895 5.02 -5.90 -25.16
N GLN A 896 4.97 -7.19 -25.47
CA GLN A 896 5.59 -7.79 -26.65
C GLN A 896 4.50 -8.18 -27.67
N PRO A 897 4.44 -7.52 -28.85
CA PRO A 897 3.40 -7.82 -29.83
C PRO A 897 3.62 -9.17 -30.51
N LYS A 898 2.53 -9.89 -30.80
CA LYS A 898 2.49 -10.96 -31.80
C LYS A 898 2.71 -10.33 -33.18
N LEU A 899 3.64 -10.88 -33.96
CA LEU A 899 4.12 -10.20 -35.17
C LEU A 899 3.11 -10.25 -36.31
N GLU A 900 2.47 -11.41 -36.48
CA GLU A 900 1.46 -11.68 -37.51
C GLU A 900 0.35 -12.55 -36.90
N PRO A 901 -0.92 -12.37 -37.31
CA PRO A 901 -2.02 -13.22 -36.89
C PRO A 901 -1.87 -14.64 -37.45
N ALA A 902 -2.51 -15.61 -36.81
CA ALA A 902 -2.69 -16.92 -37.43
C ALA A 902 -3.63 -16.80 -38.65
N VAL A 903 -3.49 -17.67 -39.65
CA VAL A 903 -4.27 -17.57 -40.90
C VAL A 903 -5.79 -17.61 -40.65
N GLY A 904 -6.25 -18.52 -39.80
CA GLY A 904 -7.67 -18.60 -39.41
C GLY A 904 -8.13 -17.37 -38.62
N GLU A 905 -7.29 -16.90 -37.70
CA GLU A 905 -7.52 -15.67 -36.91
C GLU A 905 -7.68 -14.45 -37.83
N ASP A 906 -6.77 -14.25 -38.80
CA ASP A 906 -6.82 -13.14 -39.74
C ASP A 906 -8.09 -13.17 -40.61
N LYS A 907 -8.46 -14.36 -41.10
CA LYS A 907 -9.68 -14.58 -41.86
C LYS A 907 -10.92 -14.20 -41.04
N GLU A 908 -11.06 -14.72 -39.82
CA GLU A 908 -12.24 -14.45 -38.99
C GLU A 908 -12.29 -13.00 -38.54
N LEU A 909 -11.17 -12.43 -38.08
CA LEU A 909 -11.08 -11.01 -37.72
C LEU A 909 -11.53 -10.10 -38.87
N THR A 910 -11.05 -10.38 -40.09
CA THR A 910 -11.37 -9.58 -41.27
C THR A 910 -12.81 -9.79 -41.74
N SER A 911 -13.21 -11.04 -41.96
CA SER A 911 -14.50 -11.36 -42.60
C SER A 911 -15.71 -11.25 -41.68
N VAL A 912 -15.55 -11.51 -40.38
CA VAL A 912 -16.66 -11.52 -39.40
C VAL A 912 -16.71 -10.22 -38.60
N TYR A 913 -15.55 -9.73 -38.13
CA TYR A 913 -15.49 -8.59 -37.21
C TYR A 913 -15.07 -7.27 -37.89
N GLY A 914 -14.68 -7.30 -39.17
CA GLY A 914 -14.20 -6.12 -39.89
C GLY A 914 -12.92 -5.52 -39.27
N LYS A 915 -12.08 -6.36 -38.64
CA LYS A 915 -10.85 -5.98 -37.96
C LYS A 915 -9.63 -6.41 -38.77
N ALA A 916 -8.65 -5.52 -38.87
CA ALA A 916 -7.36 -5.79 -39.50
C ALA A 916 -6.22 -5.77 -38.46
N TRP A 917 -5.15 -6.50 -38.75
CA TRP A 917 -3.96 -6.50 -37.92
C TRP A 917 -3.19 -5.17 -38.01
N ASP A 918 -2.79 -4.59 -36.86
CA ASP A 918 -2.02 -3.35 -36.83
C ASP A 918 -0.52 -3.56 -37.10
N PHE A 919 -0.18 -3.77 -38.37
CA PHE A 919 1.21 -3.94 -38.81
C PHE A 919 2.12 -2.73 -38.52
N ALA A 920 1.59 -1.53 -38.23
CA ALA A 920 2.41 -0.38 -37.87
C ALA A 920 3.11 -0.54 -36.50
N ARG A 921 2.65 -1.49 -35.69
CA ARG A 921 3.21 -1.91 -34.40
C ARG A 921 4.23 -3.04 -34.54
N THR A 922 4.13 -3.87 -35.58
CA THR A 922 4.96 -5.07 -35.75
C THR A 922 5.99 -4.95 -36.87
N LYS A 923 5.90 -3.90 -37.69
CA LYS A 923 6.83 -3.61 -38.80
C LYS A 923 7.45 -2.22 -38.65
N TYR A 924 8.68 -2.07 -39.13
CA TYR A 924 9.38 -0.80 -39.22
C TYR A 924 9.84 -0.50 -40.65
N LYS A 925 9.93 0.79 -40.99
CA LYS A 925 10.41 1.25 -42.29
C LYS A 925 11.92 1.40 -42.25
N THR A 926 12.61 0.77 -43.20
CA THR A 926 14.06 0.91 -43.38
C THR A 926 14.40 2.21 -44.10
N GLU A 927 15.67 2.62 -44.11
CA GLU A 927 16.16 3.80 -44.85
C GLU A 927 15.80 3.75 -46.34
N LYS A 928 15.76 2.54 -46.92
CA LYS A 928 15.33 2.29 -48.32
C LYS A 928 13.81 2.24 -48.51
N GLY A 929 13.03 2.62 -47.50
CA GLY A 929 11.58 2.65 -47.54
C GLY A 929 10.87 1.29 -47.42
N GLN A 930 11.60 0.18 -47.33
CA GLN A 930 11.03 -1.17 -47.21
C GLN A 930 10.53 -1.44 -45.79
N PHE A 931 9.39 -2.13 -45.66
CA PHE A 931 8.88 -2.59 -44.37
C PHE A 931 9.53 -3.93 -43.98
N LYS A 932 10.10 -3.99 -42.78
CA LYS A 932 10.64 -5.23 -42.18
C LYS A 932 9.91 -5.54 -40.88
N VAL A 933 9.65 -6.82 -40.65
CA VAL A 933 9.06 -7.34 -39.41
C VAL A 933 10.06 -7.16 -38.26
N LEU A 934 9.55 -6.78 -37.09
CA LEU A 934 10.34 -6.71 -35.87
C LEU A 934 10.88 -8.10 -35.49
N LYS A 935 12.06 -8.14 -34.89
CA LYS A 935 12.61 -9.35 -34.30
C LYS A 935 12.21 -9.42 -32.84
N LYS A 936 11.87 -10.61 -32.36
CA LYS A 936 11.61 -10.84 -30.94
C LYS A 936 12.91 -10.68 -30.14
N PRO A 937 12.87 -9.98 -28.99
CA PRO A 937 14.02 -9.86 -28.12
C PRO A 937 14.32 -11.17 -27.38
N ILE A 938 15.56 -11.31 -26.93
CA ILE A 938 15.96 -12.25 -25.88
C ILE A 938 15.86 -11.52 -24.55
N TYR A 939 15.12 -12.06 -23.60
CA TYR A 939 15.05 -11.56 -22.23
C TYR A 939 16.16 -12.21 -21.41
N ILE A 940 16.98 -11.40 -20.75
CA ILE A 940 18.02 -11.83 -19.82
C ILE A 940 17.59 -11.31 -18.45
N HIS A 941 16.92 -12.16 -17.67
CA HIS A 941 16.31 -11.77 -16.40
C HIS A 941 16.90 -12.59 -15.26
N ASN A 942 17.60 -11.96 -14.32
CA ASN A 942 18.27 -12.65 -13.20
C ASN A 942 19.14 -13.86 -13.68
N ASN A 943 19.93 -13.61 -14.73
CA ASN A 943 20.71 -14.61 -15.46
C ASN A 943 19.90 -15.70 -16.20
N PHE A 944 18.57 -15.77 -16.08
CA PHE A 944 17.73 -16.64 -16.91
C PHE A 944 17.53 -16.03 -18.31
N HIS A 945 17.98 -16.72 -19.36
CA HIS A 945 17.85 -16.25 -20.74
C HIS A 945 16.66 -16.94 -21.40
N PHE A 946 15.66 -16.18 -21.86
CA PHE A 946 14.49 -16.77 -22.50
C PHE A 946 13.93 -15.94 -23.66
N GLY A 947 13.21 -16.62 -24.56
CA GLY A 947 12.42 -16.01 -25.63
C GLY A 947 10.93 -16.29 -25.42
N VAL A 948 10.06 -15.42 -25.94
CA VAL A 948 8.59 -15.61 -25.90
C VAL A 948 8.02 -15.56 -27.31
N MET A 949 7.32 -16.62 -27.69
CA MET A 949 6.57 -16.74 -28.95
C MET A 949 5.08 -16.86 -28.65
N VAL A 950 4.25 -16.44 -29.60
CA VAL A 950 2.79 -16.47 -29.48
C VAL A 950 2.21 -17.36 -30.60
N CYS A 951 1.74 -18.54 -30.21
CA CYS A 951 0.98 -19.49 -31.02
C CYS A 951 1.59 -19.77 -32.41
N SER A 952 0.96 -19.30 -33.49
CA SER A 952 1.37 -19.54 -34.88
C SER A 952 2.80 -19.12 -35.19
N GLU A 953 3.39 -18.20 -34.40
CA GLU A 953 4.80 -17.83 -34.54
C GLU A 953 5.73 -19.05 -34.44
N LEU A 954 5.34 -20.07 -33.66
CA LEU A 954 6.10 -21.31 -33.49
C LEU A 954 6.34 -22.02 -34.82
N GLN A 955 5.44 -21.91 -35.81
CA GLN A 955 5.56 -22.59 -37.10
C GLN A 955 6.73 -22.07 -37.93
N ASN A 956 7.15 -20.81 -37.71
CA ASN A 956 8.27 -20.21 -38.41
C ASN A 956 9.62 -20.70 -37.87
N SER A 957 10.24 -21.64 -38.59
CA SER A 957 11.54 -22.21 -38.21
C SER A 957 12.66 -21.17 -38.09
N LYS A 958 12.68 -20.15 -38.97
CA LYS A 958 13.67 -19.06 -38.89
C LYS A 958 13.54 -18.28 -37.59
N SER A 959 12.31 -18.05 -37.11
CA SER A 959 12.05 -17.41 -35.83
C SER A 959 12.54 -18.26 -34.66
N ARG A 960 12.26 -19.58 -34.66
CA ARG A 960 12.75 -20.51 -33.62
C ARG A 960 14.29 -20.55 -33.58
N ILE A 961 14.91 -20.83 -34.72
CA ILE A 961 16.38 -20.95 -34.85
C ILE A 961 17.09 -19.65 -34.47
N SER A 962 16.43 -18.49 -34.57
CA SER A 962 17.03 -17.22 -34.14
C SER A 962 17.43 -17.19 -32.66
N PHE A 963 16.82 -18.05 -31.83
CA PHE A 963 17.12 -18.25 -30.41
C PHE A 963 18.18 -19.33 -30.11
N GLN A 964 18.56 -20.17 -31.10
CA GLN A 964 19.50 -21.28 -30.91
C GLN A 964 20.80 -20.81 -30.23
N GLY A 965 21.18 -21.51 -29.15
CA GLY A 965 22.38 -21.22 -28.37
C GLY A 965 22.34 -19.95 -27.52
N LYS A 966 21.27 -19.14 -27.61
CA LYS A 966 21.16 -17.84 -26.94
C LYS A 966 20.20 -17.82 -25.74
N VAL A 967 19.36 -18.85 -25.59
CA VAL A 967 18.36 -18.95 -24.52
C VAL A 967 18.48 -20.26 -23.77
N ASP A 968 18.14 -20.25 -22.50
CA ASP A 968 17.90 -21.44 -21.68
C ASP A 968 16.49 -21.98 -21.90
N ALA A 969 15.52 -21.11 -22.15
CA ALA A 969 14.15 -21.49 -22.43
C ALA A 969 13.50 -20.72 -23.59
N LEU A 970 12.60 -21.38 -24.32
CA LEU A 970 11.71 -20.78 -25.30
C LEU A 970 10.27 -21.02 -24.87
N SER A 971 9.54 -19.97 -24.49
CA SER A 971 8.13 -20.08 -24.15
C SER A 971 7.22 -19.82 -25.34
N VAL A 972 6.10 -20.52 -25.38
CA VAL A 972 5.07 -20.43 -26.40
C VAL A 972 3.72 -20.29 -25.70
N LEU A 973 3.13 -19.10 -25.79
CA LEU A 973 1.78 -18.85 -25.29
C LEU A 973 0.81 -19.16 -26.43
N SER A 974 -0.14 -20.06 -26.21
CA SER A 974 -0.92 -20.62 -27.30
C SER A 974 -2.41 -20.68 -26.97
N TRP A 975 -3.22 -20.50 -28.00
CA TRP A 975 -4.55 -21.00 -28.05
C TRP A 975 -4.73 -21.76 -29.36
N ASN A 976 -4.41 -23.05 -29.32
CA ASN A 976 -4.36 -23.86 -30.52
C ASN A 976 -4.98 -25.25 -30.32
N GLN A 977 -5.83 -25.63 -31.27
CA GLN A 977 -6.52 -26.93 -31.28
C GLN A 977 -5.75 -28.03 -32.01
N ASP A 978 -4.83 -27.68 -32.91
CA ASP A 978 -3.98 -28.64 -33.63
C ASP A 978 -2.83 -29.11 -32.72
N LEU A 979 -3.17 -30.07 -31.85
CA LEU A 979 -2.25 -30.61 -30.84
C LEU A 979 -1.13 -31.44 -31.47
N GLU A 980 -1.37 -32.15 -32.57
CA GLU A 980 -0.36 -33.04 -33.17
C GLU A 980 0.78 -32.25 -33.81
N THR A 981 0.45 -31.24 -34.62
CA THR A 981 1.44 -30.38 -35.25
C THR A 981 2.20 -29.58 -34.19
N PHE A 982 1.50 -28.94 -33.25
CA PHE A 982 2.17 -28.22 -32.17
C PHE A 982 3.00 -29.15 -31.30
N SER A 983 2.53 -30.38 -31.09
CA SER A 983 3.30 -31.34 -30.32
C SER A 983 4.65 -31.61 -31.00
N THR A 984 4.62 -31.91 -32.30
CA THR A 984 5.82 -32.14 -33.11
C THR A 984 6.73 -30.91 -33.15
N LEU A 985 6.16 -29.71 -33.29
CA LEU A 985 6.92 -28.46 -33.32
C LEU A 985 7.61 -28.14 -32.00
N ILE A 986 6.97 -28.41 -30.86
CA ILE A 986 7.58 -28.23 -29.53
C ILE A 986 8.73 -29.22 -29.33
N GLU A 987 8.56 -30.46 -29.78
CA GLU A 987 9.62 -31.47 -29.72
C GLU A 987 10.81 -31.10 -30.61
N SER A 988 10.55 -30.62 -31.83
CA SER A 988 11.56 -30.07 -32.73
C SER A 988 12.23 -28.85 -32.09
N ALA A 989 11.47 -27.89 -31.55
CA ALA A 989 12.00 -26.66 -30.98
C ALA A 989 12.96 -26.93 -29.81
N ALA A 990 12.63 -27.89 -28.94
CA ALA A 990 13.50 -28.28 -27.84
C ALA A 990 14.88 -28.75 -28.31
N LEU A 991 14.96 -29.40 -29.48
CA LEU A 991 16.20 -29.90 -30.08
C LEU A 991 16.89 -28.85 -30.97
N ASP A 992 16.13 -28.18 -31.85
CA ASP A 992 16.61 -27.16 -32.79
C ASP A 992 17.25 -25.98 -32.05
N VAL A 993 16.59 -25.50 -30.99
CA VAL A 993 17.10 -24.41 -30.15
C VAL A 993 18.09 -24.95 -29.12
N HIS A 994 17.97 -26.24 -28.79
CA HIS A 994 18.61 -26.95 -27.68
C HIS A 994 18.34 -26.25 -26.34
N ALA A 995 17.07 -26.07 -26.00
CA ALA A 995 16.62 -25.32 -24.82
C ALA A 995 15.35 -25.94 -24.24
N TYR A 996 15.04 -25.61 -22.98
CA TYR A 996 13.74 -25.94 -22.40
C TYR A 996 12.64 -25.25 -23.22
N THR A 997 11.63 -25.98 -23.67
CA THR A 997 10.52 -25.40 -24.46
C THR A 997 9.25 -25.46 -23.63
N ILE A 998 8.72 -24.28 -23.28
CA ILE A 998 7.58 -24.12 -22.37
C ILE A 998 6.34 -23.80 -23.21
N LEU A 999 5.44 -24.75 -23.39
CA LEU A 999 4.13 -24.52 -24.02
C LEU A 999 3.07 -24.29 -22.94
N VAL A 1000 2.36 -23.18 -23.05
CA VAL A 1000 1.13 -22.95 -22.27
C VAL A 1000 -0.01 -22.73 -23.24
N ASN A 1001 -0.91 -23.70 -23.32
CA ASN A 1001 -2.05 -23.71 -24.20
C ASN A 1001 -3.36 -23.50 -23.42
N ASN A 1002 -4.40 -23.08 -24.14
CA ASN A 1002 -5.74 -22.97 -23.60
C ASN A 1002 -6.24 -24.32 -23.06
N ARG A 1003 -6.83 -24.31 -21.86
CA ARG A 1003 -7.36 -25.52 -21.19
C ARG A 1003 -8.33 -26.33 -22.03
N SER A 1004 -9.11 -25.67 -22.89
CA SER A 1004 -10.11 -26.34 -23.74
C SER A 1004 -9.49 -27.41 -24.64
N TYR A 1005 -8.22 -27.26 -25.00
CA TYR A 1005 -7.47 -28.23 -25.80
C TYR A 1005 -6.35 -28.92 -25.00
N GLY A 1006 -5.75 -28.21 -24.04
CA GLY A 1006 -4.68 -28.73 -23.18
C GLY A 1006 -3.34 -28.87 -23.90
N ASP A 1007 -2.51 -29.81 -23.43
CA ASP A 1007 -1.13 -30.05 -23.88
C ASP A 1007 -0.11 -28.97 -23.45
N SER A 1008 -0.43 -28.19 -22.42
CA SER A 1008 0.56 -27.32 -21.76
C SER A 1008 1.69 -28.19 -21.19
N ARG A 1009 2.95 -27.89 -21.50
CA ARG A 1009 4.09 -28.74 -21.11
C ARG A 1009 5.43 -28.04 -21.13
N ILE A 1010 6.40 -28.62 -20.42
CA ILE A 1010 7.81 -28.24 -20.49
C ILE A 1010 8.59 -29.38 -21.12
N ARG A 1011 9.04 -29.17 -22.36
CA ARG A 1011 9.86 -30.11 -23.11
C ARG A 1011 11.34 -29.83 -22.87
N VAL A 1012 12.12 -30.88 -22.68
CA VAL A 1012 13.57 -30.85 -22.44
C VAL A 1012 14.29 -31.59 -23.58
N PRO A 1013 15.46 -31.12 -24.06
CA PRO A 1013 16.31 -31.88 -25.00
C PRO A 1013 17.00 -33.08 -24.31
N ALA A 1014 16.25 -33.85 -23.52
CA ALA A 1014 16.76 -34.96 -22.72
C ALA A 1014 17.02 -36.22 -23.57
N LYS A 1015 18.07 -36.95 -23.20
CA LYS A 1015 18.46 -38.23 -23.82
C LYS A 1015 17.39 -39.30 -23.52
N GLN A 1016 17.11 -39.52 -22.24
CA GLN A 1016 16.12 -40.46 -21.74
C GLN A 1016 14.69 -40.00 -22.02
N SER A 1017 13.83 -40.88 -22.53
CA SER A 1017 12.47 -40.56 -22.95
C SER A 1017 11.58 -40.01 -21.83
N PHE A 1018 11.66 -40.62 -20.64
CA PHE A 1018 10.85 -40.22 -19.47
C PHE A 1018 11.22 -38.85 -18.91
N ASN A 1019 12.42 -38.32 -19.20
CA ASN A 1019 12.88 -37.00 -18.77
C ASN A 1019 12.57 -35.90 -19.82
N ARG A 1020 11.96 -36.24 -20.96
CA ARG A 1020 11.73 -35.27 -22.03
C ARG A 1020 10.58 -34.32 -21.71
N ASP A 1021 9.56 -34.76 -21.00
CA ASP A 1021 8.47 -33.89 -20.54
C ASP A 1021 8.58 -33.73 -19.02
N LEU A 1022 9.13 -32.60 -18.57
CA LEU A 1022 9.27 -32.31 -17.13
C LEU A 1022 7.89 -32.12 -16.46
N ALA A 1023 6.97 -31.52 -17.19
CA ALA A 1023 5.56 -31.45 -16.86
C ALA A 1023 4.76 -31.50 -18.16
N ARG A 1024 3.64 -32.23 -18.17
CA ARG A 1024 2.69 -32.25 -19.28
C ARG A 1024 1.27 -32.31 -18.73
N VAL A 1025 0.46 -31.34 -19.12
CA VAL A 1025 -0.86 -31.08 -18.59
C VAL A 1025 -1.88 -31.24 -19.72
N ARG A 1026 -2.91 -32.04 -19.49
CA ARG A 1026 -4.03 -32.22 -20.41
C ARG A 1026 -5.18 -31.28 -20.05
N GLY A 1027 -6.20 -31.21 -20.90
CA GLY A 1027 -7.41 -30.44 -20.64
C GLY A 1027 -8.20 -30.98 -19.43
N GLY A 1028 -9.36 -30.39 -19.18
CA GLY A 1028 -10.26 -30.78 -18.10
C GLY A 1028 -11.32 -29.70 -17.81
N GLU A 1029 -12.14 -29.94 -16.78
CA GLU A 1029 -13.24 -29.04 -16.41
C GLU A 1029 -12.84 -27.90 -15.47
N ASN A 1030 -11.79 -28.08 -14.67
CA ASN A 1030 -11.31 -27.09 -13.71
C ASN A 1030 -10.08 -26.37 -14.24
N ASP A 1031 -9.98 -25.06 -14.00
CA ASP A 1031 -8.72 -24.35 -14.18
C ASP A 1031 -7.77 -24.75 -13.05
N PHE A 1032 -6.49 -24.94 -13.36
CA PHE A 1032 -5.47 -25.27 -12.35
C PHE A 1032 -4.08 -24.83 -12.81
N VAL A 1033 -3.10 -24.95 -11.92
CA VAL A 1033 -1.71 -24.59 -12.16
C VAL A 1033 -0.78 -25.71 -11.71
N VAL A 1034 0.32 -25.92 -12.44
CA VAL A 1034 1.38 -26.88 -12.08
C VAL A 1034 2.73 -26.16 -12.05
N ALA A 1035 3.51 -26.36 -10.99
CA ALA A 1035 4.89 -25.87 -10.88
C ALA A 1035 5.90 -26.94 -11.31
N ALA A 1036 6.99 -26.53 -11.94
CA ALA A 1036 8.10 -27.39 -12.32
C ALA A 1036 9.44 -26.63 -12.27
N THR A 1037 10.52 -27.35 -11.95
CA THR A 1037 11.85 -26.76 -11.76
C THR A 1037 12.76 -27.05 -12.94
N ILE A 1038 13.27 -26.00 -13.57
CA ILE A 1038 14.19 -26.04 -14.71
C ILE A 1038 15.62 -25.82 -14.20
N ASP A 1039 16.54 -26.75 -14.48
CA ASP A 1039 17.97 -26.60 -14.15
C ASP A 1039 18.73 -26.01 -15.34
N ILE A 1040 19.00 -24.70 -15.26
CA ILE A 1040 19.67 -23.97 -16.36
C ILE A 1040 21.19 -24.10 -16.28
N LYS A 1041 21.76 -24.32 -15.09
CA LYS A 1041 23.19 -24.55 -14.92
C LYS A 1041 23.61 -25.87 -15.54
N GLU A 1042 22.85 -26.92 -15.30
CA GLU A 1042 23.10 -28.23 -15.89
C GLU A 1042 23.03 -28.20 -17.42
N LEU A 1043 22.01 -27.54 -17.99
CA LEU A 1043 21.91 -27.34 -19.43
C LEU A 1043 23.12 -26.58 -19.99
N ARG A 1044 23.53 -25.47 -19.34
CA ARG A 1044 24.67 -24.66 -19.78
C ARG A 1044 25.99 -25.38 -19.64
N ALA A 1045 26.18 -26.19 -18.60
CA ALA A 1045 27.38 -26.99 -18.39
C ALA A 1045 27.60 -27.95 -19.57
N PHE A 1046 26.53 -28.67 -19.95
CA PHE A 1046 26.54 -29.53 -21.13
C PHE A 1046 26.86 -28.74 -22.42
N GLN A 1047 26.19 -27.61 -22.64
CA GLN A 1047 26.37 -26.78 -23.83
C GLN A 1047 27.72 -26.04 -23.92
N SER A 1048 28.43 -25.89 -22.79
CA SER A 1048 29.70 -25.17 -22.71
C SER A 1048 30.90 -26.03 -23.09
N ARG A 1049 30.71 -27.35 -23.23
CA ARG A 1049 31.75 -28.29 -23.66
C ARG A 1049 32.20 -27.98 -25.09
N SER A 1050 33.46 -28.30 -25.40
CA SER A 1050 34.07 -28.07 -26.73
C SER A 1050 33.66 -29.11 -27.77
N THR A 1051 32.84 -30.10 -27.40
CA THR A 1051 32.50 -31.26 -28.23
C THR A 1051 31.00 -31.31 -28.55
N ARG A 1052 30.66 -31.83 -29.74
CA ARG A 1052 29.25 -32.00 -30.18
C ARG A 1052 28.62 -33.33 -29.74
N TRP A 1053 29.45 -34.33 -29.43
CA TRP A 1053 29.02 -35.68 -29.06
C TRP A 1053 28.73 -35.82 -27.57
N THR A 1054 27.92 -36.80 -27.21
CA THR A 1054 27.53 -37.11 -25.81
C THR A 1054 28.37 -38.24 -25.24
N GLN A 1055 28.60 -38.20 -23.93
CA GLN A 1055 29.22 -39.27 -23.14
C GLN A 1055 28.18 -40.19 -22.48
N GLU A 1056 28.64 -41.33 -21.97
CA GLU A 1056 27.85 -42.17 -21.10
C GLU A 1056 27.57 -41.43 -19.78
N GLY A 1057 26.29 -41.34 -19.37
CA GLY A 1057 25.84 -40.52 -18.24
C GLY A 1057 25.31 -39.11 -18.60
N ASP A 1058 25.54 -38.61 -19.82
CA ASP A 1058 24.98 -37.31 -20.23
C ASP A 1058 23.44 -37.30 -20.27
N LYS A 1059 22.85 -36.27 -19.65
CA LYS A 1059 21.39 -36.12 -19.55
C LYS A 1059 20.73 -35.59 -20.82
N PHE A 1060 21.47 -34.86 -21.66
CA PHE A 1060 20.93 -34.20 -22.86
C PHE A 1060 21.35 -34.91 -24.15
N LYS A 1061 20.58 -34.64 -25.22
CA LYS A 1061 20.91 -35.09 -26.58
C LYS A 1061 22.09 -34.28 -27.17
N PRO A 1062 22.72 -34.76 -28.26
CA PRO A 1062 23.77 -34.01 -28.95
C PRO A 1062 23.31 -32.60 -29.37
N LEU A 1063 24.28 -31.67 -29.41
CA LEU A 1063 24.03 -30.31 -29.87
C LEU A 1063 23.69 -30.32 -31.38
N PRO A 1064 22.71 -29.50 -31.84
CA PRO A 1064 22.35 -29.44 -33.25
C PRO A 1064 23.50 -28.89 -34.10
N GLU A 1065 23.47 -29.19 -35.40
CA GLU A 1065 24.49 -28.66 -36.32
C GLU A 1065 24.47 -27.12 -36.35
N GLY A 1066 25.65 -26.52 -36.36
CA GLY A 1066 25.81 -25.06 -36.31
C GLY A 1066 25.57 -24.42 -34.94
N PHE A 1067 25.25 -25.21 -33.90
CA PHE A 1067 25.02 -24.68 -32.55
C PHE A 1067 26.21 -23.86 -32.06
N THR A 1068 25.92 -22.63 -31.65
CA THR A 1068 26.90 -21.71 -31.06
C THR A 1068 26.33 -21.11 -29.79
N ILE A 1069 26.90 -21.49 -28.64
CA ILE A 1069 26.50 -20.92 -27.35
C ILE A 1069 26.90 -19.44 -27.25
N SER A 1070 25.97 -18.61 -26.78
CA SER A 1070 26.25 -17.21 -26.47
C SER A 1070 27.31 -17.09 -25.37
N LYS A 1071 28.24 -16.14 -25.50
CA LYS A 1071 29.30 -15.88 -24.50
C LYS A 1071 28.75 -15.67 -23.09
N PHE A 1072 27.58 -15.03 -22.96
CA PHE A 1072 26.93 -14.75 -21.67
C PHE A 1072 26.34 -15.98 -20.98
N ARG A 1073 26.20 -17.11 -21.70
CA ARG A 1073 25.67 -18.38 -21.15
C ARG A 1073 26.76 -19.42 -20.90
N LYS A 1074 27.97 -19.18 -21.42
CA LYS A 1074 29.08 -20.15 -21.34
C LYS A 1074 29.65 -20.18 -19.92
N LEU A 1075 29.83 -21.37 -19.36
CA LEU A 1075 30.49 -21.59 -18.07
C LEU A 1075 32.01 -21.83 -18.28
N SER A 1076 32.86 -21.33 -17.39
CA SER A 1076 34.32 -21.50 -17.45
C SER A 1076 34.93 -21.70 -16.06
N PRO A 1077 35.83 -22.68 -15.84
CA PRO A 1077 36.15 -23.78 -16.76
C PRO A 1077 34.94 -24.73 -16.92
N PRO A 1078 34.85 -25.52 -18.01
CA PRO A 1078 33.83 -26.55 -18.11
C PRO A 1078 34.01 -27.54 -16.95
N ILE A 1079 33.06 -27.54 -16.01
CA ILE A 1079 33.06 -28.46 -14.86
C ILE A 1079 32.93 -29.88 -15.44
N LYS A 1080 33.84 -30.77 -15.04
CA LYS A 1080 33.87 -32.18 -15.49
C LYS A 1080 32.58 -32.90 -15.14
#